data_AF-A0A1Q7LWE9-F1
#
_entry.id   AF-A0A1Q7LWE9-F1
#
_cell.length_a   1.000
_cell.length_b   1.000
_cell.length_c   1.000
_cell.angle_alpha   90.00
_cell.angle_beta   90.00
_cell.angle_gamma   90.00
#
_symmetry.space_group_name_H-M   'P 1'
#
loop_
_entity.id
_entity.type
_entity.pdbx_description
1 polymer ?
#
loop_
_entity_poly.entity_id
_entity_poly.type
_entity_poly.pdbx_seq_one_letter_code
_entity_poly.pdbx_strand_id
1 'polypeptide(L)'
;MVSSPVARGHQQHPLWLRPIVWLWAQKIWIAAGVGALLLATTLYILWAVKDLPDPSQNVLAAGDVMVLDRNGKLIEDWSPAGHYHVTLTLQQMGPYAAKAVLAAEDRNFYNHGALDPASIARAAWVDLTSRGFNEGASTITQQLVKIQLLTPQKSFTRKVQEMVLAIALEQRYSKDQILGMYMNRVYFGHGAYGVGAAARTYFNKDAKDLTPAQAAFLAGLIQAPTAYDPVTHYDDAQQRELYVLQGMVSTGALSQADADKAAGEDIKKELHIQASARQSKAPHFVDYVLSDLETMFGSAAIQQGGIVVHTTLDLGVQQNAQSAVANGVRDLADMNVNNSALLAADPRNGEILAWVGSADYANNSIGGQFDVVRSKRQPGSSFKPYVYEAALRDHKITWATILHDHLTDFNGYKPRDFDNGGMGDIKASTAILYSRNIPAVEVGQMEGMQNVVDLAHAMGIKSQLQPYLSTAIGASDVTLYEHVQGYQTFADQGQRVDLNAIKEVDDSSGHAAFKYGGNSTTVLTHAEAYLMSDVLRNYQNTWGFGWNRQMASKTGTSDNGKGGIPDSWIMAYNPDIVIGVWVGNTAPNGGGGLISAYGENVGLTIMKRFINNLPPTMRDWYPKPAGITIGCGSDTKDPFLPGACTASPTPSSSPQTPSPSSSPSTLPSVLPSIVPSPSPSPNPSPSPQAQAQPTPS
;
A
#
# COMPACT_ATOMS: atom_id res chain seq x y z
N MET A 1 91.65 47.65 3.17
CA MET A 1 90.82 48.78 3.62
C MET A 1 89.76 49.03 2.56
N VAL A 2 88.49 48.95 2.97
CA VAL A 2 87.23 49.39 2.34
C VAL A 2 87.08 49.22 0.82
N SER A 3 86.28 48.25 0.41
CA SER A 3 85.73 48.11 -0.95
C SER A 3 84.20 48.19 -0.89
N SER A 4 83.63 49.25 -1.47
CA SER A 4 82.19 49.53 -1.56
C SER A 4 81.72 49.56 -3.02
N PRO A 5 80.40 49.43 -3.29
CA PRO A 5 79.87 48.55 -4.33
C PRO A 5 79.40 49.27 -5.61
N VAL A 6 79.18 48.49 -6.68
CA VAL A 6 78.53 48.94 -7.93
C VAL A 6 77.10 48.37 -7.98
N ALA A 7 76.12 49.28 -8.11
CA ALA A 7 74.70 49.01 -8.21
C ALA A 7 74.29 48.49 -9.61
N ARG A 8 73.37 47.51 -9.65
CA ARG A 8 72.68 47.06 -10.87
C ARG A 8 71.36 47.82 -11.02
N GLY A 9 71.13 48.41 -12.19
CA GLY A 9 69.88 49.06 -12.56
C GLY A 9 68.79 48.04 -12.95
N HIS A 10 67.61 48.20 -12.36
CA HIS A 10 66.38 47.48 -12.70
C HIS A 10 65.78 48.01 -14.02
N GLN A 11 65.53 47.12 -14.99
CA GLN A 11 64.58 47.38 -16.08
C GLN A 11 63.15 47.04 -15.60
N GLN A 12 62.27 48.04 -15.59
CA GLN A 12 60.86 47.91 -15.26
C GLN A 12 60.06 47.51 -16.52
N HIS A 13 59.47 46.32 -16.52
CA HIS A 13 58.43 45.97 -17.49
C HIS A 13 57.08 46.60 -17.07
N PRO A 14 56.28 47.16 -18.00
CA PRO A 14 55.04 47.85 -17.64
C PRO A 14 53.98 46.89 -17.05
N LEU A 15 53.60 47.12 -15.79
CA LEU A 15 52.64 46.32 -15.02
C LEU A 15 51.16 46.46 -15.44
N TRP A 16 50.84 47.23 -16.48
CA TRP A 16 49.46 47.56 -16.87
C TRP A 16 48.82 46.63 -17.93
N LEU A 17 49.57 45.71 -18.54
CA LEU A 17 49.03 44.70 -19.48
C LEU A 17 48.58 43.38 -18.82
N ARG A 18 48.99 43.14 -17.57
CA ARG A 18 48.62 41.94 -16.79
C ARG A 18 47.11 41.77 -16.55
N PRO A 19 46.29 42.80 -16.28
CA PRO A 19 44.85 42.60 -16.10
C PRO A 19 44.12 42.26 -17.41
N ILE A 20 44.61 42.75 -18.56
CA ILE A 20 43.99 42.47 -19.86
C ILE A 20 44.26 41.03 -20.29
N VAL A 21 45.51 40.56 -20.20
CA VAL A 21 45.87 39.17 -20.55
C VAL A 21 45.17 38.16 -19.62
N TRP A 22 44.99 38.50 -18.34
CA TRP A 22 44.26 37.68 -17.38
C TRP A 22 42.75 37.59 -17.69
N LEU A 23 42.12 38.70 -18.08
CA LEU A 23 40.72 38.71 -18.51
C LEU A 23 40.49 37.92 -19.82
N TRP A 24 41.43 37.98 -20.76
CA TRP A 24 41.37 37.18 -22.00
C TRP A 24 41.62 35.69 -21.73
N ALA A 25 42.56 35.34 -20.86
CA ALA A 25 42.78 33.97 -20.42
C ALA A 25 41.53 33.40 -19.72
N GLN A 26 40.88 34.19 -18.85
CA GLN A 26 39.63 33.79 -18.19
C GLN A 26 38.49 33.55 -19.19
N LYS A 27 38.36 34.40 -20.22
CA LYS A 27 37.39 34.19 -21.30
C LYS A 27 37.67 32.93 -22.12
N ILE A 28 38.95 32.62 -22.39
CA ILE A 28 39.35 31.39 -23.09
C ILE A 28 39.04 30.15 -22.24
N TRP A 29 39.32 30.18 -20.93
CA TRP A 29 38.99 29.06 -20.04
C TRP A 29 37.47 28.87 -19.88
N ILE A 30 36.69 29.95 -19.82
CA ILE A 30 35.22 29.88 -19.82
C ILE A 30 34.72 29.30 -21.16
N ALA A 31 35.24 29.79 -22.30
CA ALA A 31 34.85 29.27 -23.61
C ALA A 31 35.24 27.80 -23.80
N ALA A 32 36.42 27.39 -23.33
CA ALA A 32 36.87 26.00 -23.34
C ALA A 32 36.01 25.13 -22.41
N GLY A 33 35.65 25.64 -21.23
CA GLY A 33 34.72 24.97 -20.31
C GLY A 33 33.33 24.78 -20.90
N VAL A 34 32.78 25.81 -21.56
CA VAL A 34 31.50 25.73 -22.29
C VAL A 34 31.60 24.76 -23.47
N GLY A 35 32.70 24.80 -24.23
CA GLY A 35 32.93 23.86 -25.34
C GLY A 35 33.02 22.40 -24.88
N ALA A 36 33.74 22.14 -23.79
CA ALA A 36 33.83 20.82 -23.18
C ALA A 36 32.47 20.33 -22.65
N LEU A 37 31.69 21.22 -22.02
CA LEU A 37 30.33 20.92 -21.56
C LEU A 37 29.40 20.58 -22.73
N LEU A 38 29.44 21.35 -23.82
CA LEU A 38 28.65 21.08 -25.03
C LEU A 38 29.05 19.77 -25.68
N LEU A 39 30.35 19.47 -25.78
CA LEU A 39 30.85 18.21 -26.30
C LEU A 39 30.40 17.02 -25.44
N ALA A 40 30.57 17.12 -24.12
CA ALA A 40 30.13 16.09 -23.18
C ALA A 40 28.61 15.86 -23.24
N THR A 41 27.83 16.94 -23.34
CA THR A 41 26.37 16.88 -23.49
C THR A 41 25.99 16.23 -24.82
N THR A 42 26.67 16.58 -25.91
CA THR A 42 26.42 16.00 -27.24
C THR A 42 26.76 14.51 -27.26
N LEU A 43 27.91 14.12 -26.70
CA LEU A 43 28.31 12.72 -26.58
C LEU A 43 27.35 11.94 -25.67
N TYR A 44 26.86 12.56 -24.59
CA TYR A 44 25.86 11.97 -23.72
C TYR A 44 24.51 11.78 -24.41
N ILE A 45 24.05 12.76 -25.20
CA ILE A 45 22.84 12.64 -26.02
C ILE A 45 23.04 11.53 -27.04
N LEU A 46 24.14 11.50 -27.80
CA LEU A 46 24.42 10.45 -28.78
C LEU A 46 24.46 9.06 -28.14
N TRP A 47 25.03 8.94 -26.94
CA TRP A 47 25.03 7.70 -26.17
C TRP A 47 23.62 7.32 -25.69
N ALA A 48 22.85 8.27 -25.14
CA ALA A 48 21.48 8.05 -24.68
C ALA A 48 20.50 7.71 -25.81
N VAL A 49 20.80 8.14 -27.03
CA VAL A 49 19.98 7.98 -28.23
C VAL A 49 20.27 6.68 -28.99
N LYS A 50 21.41 6.03 -28.70
CA LYS A 50 21.86 4.82 -29.40
C LYS A 50 20.84 3.67 -29.35
N ASP A 51 20.08 3.57 -28.27
CA ASP A 51 19.13 2.48 -28.01
C ASP A 51 17.66 2.92 -28.13
N LEU A 52 17.38 4.02 -28.86
CA LEU A 52 16.00 4.47 -29.05
C LEU A 52 15.22 3.52 -29.98
N PRO A 53 13.97 3.16 -29.62
CA PRO A 53 13.07 2.46 -30.53
C PRO A 53 12.80 3.30 -31.78
N ASP A 54 12.72 2.67 -32.96
CA ASP A 54 12.36 3.35 -34.20
C ASP A 54 10.92 3.88 -34.11
N PRO A 55 10.69 5.21 -34.18
CA PRO A 55 9.35 5.79 -34.17
C PRO A 55 8.52 5.40 -35.41
N SER A 56 9.13 4.72 -36.39
CA SER A 56 8.50 4.30 -37.64
C SER A 56 7.73 2.99 -37.60
N GLN A 57 8.01 2.16 -36.60
CA GLN A 57 7.33 0.87 -36.44
C GLN A 57 5.84 1.13 -36.18
N ASN A 58 4.97 0.50 -36.96
CA ASN A 58 3.52 0.55 -36.74
C ASN A 58 3.20 -0.17 -35.41
N VAL A 59 3.24 0.58 -34.32
CA VAL A 59 2.71 0.18 -32.99
C VAL A 59 1.17 0.21 -33.00
N LEU A 60 0.55 -0.03 -34.16
CA LEU A 60 -0.88 0.12 -34.44
C LEU A 60 -1.68 -1.18 -34.27
N ALA A 61 -1.03 -2.30 -33.98
CA ALA A 61 -1.67 -3.53 -33.55
C ALA A 61 -1.24 -3.80 -32.10
N ALA A 62 -1.99 -3.24 -31.15
CA ALA A 62 -1.88 -3.71 -29.77
C ALA A 62 -2.44 -5.14 -29.74
N GLY A 63 -1.64 -6.12 -29.32
CA GLY A 63 -2.15 -7.45 -28.98
C GLY A 63 -2.84 -7.42 -27.62
N ASP A 64 -3.41 -8.55 -27.22
CA ASP A 64 -3.97 -8.70 -25.88
C ASP A 64 -2.90 -9.18 -24.89
N VAL A 65 -3.14 -8.97 -23.60
CA VAL A 65 -2.39 -9.56 -22.49
C VAL A 65 -3.19 -10.76 -21.99
N MET A 66 -2.71 -11.95 -22.30
CA MET A 66 -3.34 -13.19 -21.85
C MET A 66 -2.82 -13.53 -20.46
N VAL A 67 -3.70 -13.51 -19.45
CA VAL A 67 -3.35 -13.89 -18.08
C VAL A 67 -3.81 -15.33 -17.84
N LEU A 68 -2.85 -16.22 -17.61
CA LEU A 68 -3.05 -17.66 -17.44
C LEU A 68 -2.83 -18.07 -15.99
N ASP A 69 -3.62 -19.03 -15.51
CA ASP A 69 -3.42 -19.70 -14.23
C ASP A 69 -2.19 -20.61 -14.25
N ARG A 70 -1.81 -21.15 -13.09
CA ARG A 70 -0.62 -22.02 -12.95
C ARG A 70 -0.66 -23.30 -13.79
N ASN A 71 -1.84 -23.67 -14.31
CA ASN A 71 -2.09 -24.84 -15.14
C ASN A 71 -2.28 -24.46 -16.63
N GLY A 72 -2.03 -23.21 -17.01
CA GLY A 72 -2.17 -22.69 -18.38
C GLY A 72 -3.62 -22.38 -18.80
N LYS A 73 -4.57 -22.33 -17.86
CA LYS A 73 -5.96 -21.96 -18.17
C LYS A 73 -6.12 -20.45 -18.16
N LEU A 74 -6.83 -19.92 -19.14
CA LEU A 74 -7.13 -18.49 -19.23
C LEU A 74 -7.93 -18.00 -18.01
N ILE A 75 -7.39 -17.02 -17.29
CA ILE A 75 -8.05 -16.24 -16.23
C ILE A 75 -8.78 -15.07 -16.86
N GLU A 76 -8.06 -14.30 -17.68
CA GLU A 76 -8.56 -13.14 -18.40
C GLU A 76 -7.76 -12.93 -19.68
N ASP A 77 -8.46 -12.57 -20.74
CA ASP A 77 -7.88 -12.04 -21.98
C ASP A 77 -8.06 -10.52 -21.93
N TRP A 78 -7.03 -9.83 -21.48
CA TRP A 78 -7.10 -8.40 -21.19
C TRP A 78 -6.60 -7.61 -22.39
N SER A 79 -7.47 -6.80 -22.99
CA SER A 79 -7.06 -5.91 -24.08
C SER A 79 -6.72 -4.52 -23.55
N PRO A 80 -5.57 -3.94 -23.92
CA PRO A 80 -5.24 -2.57 -23.57
C PRO A 80 -6.16 -1.53 -24.22
N ALA A 81 -7.01 -1.94 -25.17
CA ALA A 81 -8.05 -1.09 -25.74
C ALA A 81 -9.43 -1.27 -25.06
N GLY A 82 -9.50 -2.10 -24.02
CA GLY A 82 -10.75 -2.55 -23.39
C GLY A 82 -11.61 -3.43 -24.31
N HIS A 83 -12.79 -3.82 -23.83
CA HIS A 83 -13.77 -4.58 -24.65
C HIS A 83 -14.42 -3.74 -25.77
N TYR A 84 -14.19 -2.43 -25.78
CA TYR A 84 -14.77 -1.47 -26.71
C TYR A 84 -13.68 -0.84 -27.59
N HIS A 85 -12.96 -1.67 -28.36
CA HIS A 85 -11.97 -1.15 -29.29
C HIS A 85 -12.64 -0.44 -30.48
N VAL A 86 -12.56 0.89 -30.50
CA VAL A 86 -12.64 1.70 -31.73
C VAL A 86 -11.57 2.78 -31.63
N THR A 87 -10.52 2.72 -32.47
CA THR A 87 -9.62 3.86 -32.66
C THR A 87 -10.44 5.01 -33.21
N LEU A 88 -10.63 6.06 -32.41
CA LEU A 88 -11.41 7.22 -32.81
C LEU A 88 -10.49 8.22 -33.51
N THR A 89 -10.97 8.81 -34.60
CA THR A 89 -10.42 10.07 -35.09
C THR A 89 -10.81 11.19 -34.13
N LEU A 90 -10.06 12.30 -34.11
CA LEU A 90 -10.41 13.46 -33.28
C LEU A 90 -11.85 13.95 -33.54
N GLN A 91 -12.34 13.82 -34.77
CA GLN A 91 -13.72 14.16 -35.13
C GLN A 91 -14.75 13.23 -34.47
N GLN A 92 -14.44 11.93 -34.37
CA GLN A 92 -15.28 10.94 -33.71
C GLN A 92 -15.27 11.06 -32.17
N MET A 93 -14.30 11.79 -31.60
CA MET A 93 -14.24 12.09 -30.17
C MET A 93 -15.14 13.26 -29.75
N GLY A 94 -15.84 13.90 -30.70
CA GLY A 94 -16.74 15.01 -30.43
C GLY A 94 -16.04 16.35 -30.20
N PRO A 95 -16.83 17.41 -29.94
CA PRO A 95 -16.33 18.78 -29.92
C PRO A 95 -15.59 19.18 -28.64
N TYR A 96 -15.74 18.40 -27.55
CA TYR A 96 -15.27 18.80 -26.21
C TYR A 96 -14.07 18.00 -25.72
N ALA A 97 -14.01 16.68 -25.98
CA ALA A 97 -12.98 15.80 -25.42
C ALA A 97 -11.55 16.30 -25.71
N ALA A 98 -11.22 16.58 -26.97
CA ALA A 98 -9.89 17.06 -27.35
C ALA A 98 -9.57 18.41 -26.68
N LYS A 99 -10.55 19.32 -26.63
CA LYS A 99 -10.38 20.65 -26.02
C LYS A 99 -10.19 20.56 -24.51
N ALA A 100 -10.89 19.65 -23.84
CA ALA A 100 -10.75 19.39 -22.40
C ALA A 100 -9.37 18.82 -22.07
N VAL A 101 -8.89 17.84 -22.85
CA VAL A 101 -7.54 17.27 -22.68
C VAL A 101 -6.47 18.35 -22.87
N LEU A 102 -6.58 19.18 -23.92
CA LEU A 102 -5.67 20.31 -24.12
C LEU A 102 -5.72 21.31 -22.94
N ALA A 103 -6.92 21.62 -22.44
CA ALA A 103 -7.09 22.51 -21.29
C ALA A 103 -6.44 21.99 -19.99
N ALA A 104 -6.45 20.67 -19.81
CA ALA A 104 -5.95 19.96 -18.63
C ALA A 104 -4.43 19.71 -18.67
N GLU A 105 -3.92 19.26 -19.82
CA GLU A 105 -2.57 18.72 -19.97
C GLU A 105 -1.60 19.69 -20.67
N ASP A 106 -2.06 20.39 -21.71
CA ASP A 106 -1.18 21.19 -22.58
C ASP A 106 -1.95 22.27 -23.36
N ARG A 107 -2.20 23.42 -22.71
CA ARG A 107 -3.03 24.51 -23.25
C ARG A 107 -2.46 25.16 -24.51
N ASN A 108 -1.15 25.06 -24.70
CA ASN A 108 -0.42 25.71 -25.78
C ASN A 108 0.09 24.72 -26.84
N PHE A 109 -0.41 23.47 -26.81
CA PHE A 109 0.03 22.34 -27.63
C PHE A 109 0.28 22.67 -29.10
N TYR A 110 -0.62 23.44 -29.73
CA TYR A 110 -0.53 23.77 -31.16
C TYR A 110 0.51 24.86 -31.50
N ASN A 111 1.00 25.60 -30.50
CA ASN A 111 1.89 26.75 -30.72
C ASN A 111 3.34 26.48 -30.31
N HIS A 112 3.65 25.31 -29.73
CA HIS A 112 5.02 24.88 -29.47
C HIS A 112 5.37 23.59 -30.22
N GLY A 113 6.66 23.27 -30.29
CA GLY A 113 7.15 22.01 -30.87
C GLY A 113 7.02 20.83 -29.90
N ALA A 114 7.93 19.87 -29.98
CA ALA A 114 7.98 18.73 -29.04
C ALA A 114 8.16 19.14 -27.56
N LEU A 115 8.78 20.30 -27.33
CA LEU A 115 9.05 20.87 -26.02
C LEU A 115 8.39 22.24 -25.95
N ASP A 116 7.99 22.64 -24.74
CA ASP A 116 7.52 23.98 -24.44
C ASP A 116 8.50 24.70 -23.49
N PRO A 117 9.44 25.51 -24.03
CA PRO A 117 10.38 26.28 -23.23
C PRO A 117 9.70 27.26 -22.27
N ALA A 118 8.53 27.80 -22.64
CA ALA A 118 7.79 28.74 -21.79
C ALA A 118 7.18 28.01 -20.60
N SER A 119 6.62 26.80 -20.80
CA SER A 119 6.15 25.94 -19.71
C SER A 119 7.27 25.48 -18.78
N ILE A 120 8.44 25.11 -19.33
CA ILE A 120 9.61 24.74 -18.52
C ILE A 120 10.08 25.91 -17.66
N ALA A 121 10.19 27.11 -18.24
CA ALA A 121 10.61 28.30 -17.51
C ALA A 121 9.60 28.70 -16.42
N ARG A 122 8.29 28.63 -16.72
CA ARG A 122 7.22 28.89 -15.75
C ARG A 122 7.24 27.89 -14.60
N ALA A 123 7.32 26.60 -14.89
CA ALA A 123 7.37 25.56 -13.86
C ALA A 123 8.59 25.76 -12.93
N ALA A 124 9.77 26.02 -13.50
CA ALA A 124 10.97 26.30 -12.72
C ALA A 124 10.81 27.53 -11.81
N TRP A 125 10.18 28.60 -12.31
CA TRP A 125 9.90 29.80 -11.52
C TRP A 125 8.90 29.55 -10.37
N VAL A 126 7.84 28.78 -10.64
CA VAL A 126 6.84 28.40 -9.63
C VAL A 126 7.47 27.51 -8.55
N ASP A 127 8.27 26.51 -8.93
CA ASP A 127 8.96 25.62 -7.99
C ASP A 127 9.90 26.40 -7.04
N LEU A 128 10.61 27.40 -7.58
CA LEU A 128 11.49 28.30 -6.82
C LEU A 128 10.74 29.19 -5.83
N THR A 129 9.49 29.57 -6.13
CA THR A 129 8.72 30.55 -5.35
C THR A 129 7.69 29.93 -4.40
N SER A 130 7.19 28.73 -4.70
CA SER A 130 6.07 28.11 -3.97
C SER A 130 6.44 26.88 -3.11
N ARG A 131 7.72 26.45 -3.10
CA ARG A 131 8.22 25.28 -2.34
C ARG A 131 7.42 23.97 -2.56
N GLY A 132 6.68 23.85 -3.66
CA GLY A 132 5.90 22.67 -4.01
C GLY A 132 5.98 22.37 -5.51
N PHE A 133 6.14 21.10 -5.86
CA PHE A 133 6.28 20.59 -7.24
C PHE A 133 4.92 20.41 -7.93
N ASN A 134 4.15 21.50 -8.11
CA ASN A 134 2.72 21.41 -8.45
C ASN A 134 2.37 21.67 -9.93
N GLU A 135 3.30 22.09 -10.80
CA GLU A 135 3.04 22.25 -12.25
C GLU A 135 3.85 21.26 -13.12
N GLY A 136 3.16 20.57 -14.04
CA GLY A 136 3.79 19.71 -15.02
C GLY A 136 4.38 20.52 -16.19
N ALA A 137 5.68 20.39 -16.45
CA ALA A 137 6.35 21.02 -17.60
C ALA A 137 6.35 20.15 -18.89
N SER A 138 5.69 18.99 -18.89
CA SER A 138 5.79 18.03 -20.00
C SER A 138 4.65 18.19 -21.00
N THR A 139 4.98 18.23 -22.29
CA THR A 139 4.01 18.37 -23.39
C THR A 139 3.23 17.08 -23.64
N ILE A 140 2.10 17.15 -24.35
CA ILE A 140 1.37 15.93 -24.77
C ILE A 140 2.25 14.98 -25.59
N THR A 141 3.13 15.52 -26.44
CA THR A 141 4.07 14.71 -27.24
C THR A 141 5.05 13.95 -26.35
N GLN A 142 5.57 14.60 -25.32
CA GLN A 142 6.43 13.99 -24.31
C GLN A 142 5.70 12.90 -23.53
N GLN A 143 4.44 13.14 -23.16
CA GLN A 143 3.61 12.16 -22.49
C GLN A 143 3.30 10.95 -23.39
N LEU A 144 3.01 11.16 -24.68
CA LEU A 144 2.80 10.09 -25.65
C LEU A 144 4.04 9.19 -25.78
N VAL A 145 5.23 9.78 -25.86
CA VAL A 145 6.50 9.02 -25.88
C VAL A 145 6.67 8.20 -24.60
N LYS A 146 6.37 8.78 -23.44
CA LYS A 146 6.44 8.09 -22.14
C LYS A 146 5.50 6.88 -22.09
N ILE A 147 4.28 6.99 -22.61
CA ILE A 147 3.31 5.87 -22.59
C ILE A 147 3.56 4.84 -23.69
N GLN A 148 4.27 5.16 -24.76
CA GLN A 148 4.37 4.28 -25.95
C GLN A 148 5.78 3.70 -26.21
N LEU A 149 6.85 4.37 -25.78
CA LEU A 149 8.21 4.06 -26.24
C LEU A 149 9.26 3.90 -25.15
N LEU A 150 8.99 4.30 -23.90
CA LEU A 150 10.00 4.34 -22.85
C LEU A 150 9.67 3.44 -21.66
N THR A 151 10.72 2.87 -21.08
CA THR A 151 10.66 2.05 -19.87
C THR A 151 10.39 2.89 -18.61
N PRO A 152 9.91 2.29 -17.51
CA PRO A 152 9.39 3.04 -16.36
C PRO A 152 10.47 3.69 -15.48
N GLN A 153 11.77 3.41 -15.70
CA GLN A 153 12.86 3.93 -14.86
C GLN A 153 12.92 5.47 -14.84
N LYS A 154 12.71 6.09 -13.68
CA LYS A 154 12.85 7.54 -13.49
C LYS A 154 14.33 7.93 -13.43
N SER A 155 14.95 8.19 -14.58
CA SER A 155 16.33 8.68 -14.68
C SER A 155 16.44 9.96 -15.52
N PHE A 156 17.49 10.74 -15.29
CA PHE A 156 17.82 11.90 -16.12
C PHE A 156 18.06 11.49 -17.59
N THR A 157 18.65 10.31 -17.80
CA THR A 157 18.84 9.70 -19.13
C THR A 157 17.51 9.46 -19.84
N ARG A 158 16.52 8.88 -19.14
CA ARG A 158 15.19 8.68 -19.72
C ARG A 158 14.55 10.00 -20.13
N LYS A 159 14.69 11.06 -19.33
CA LYS A 159 14.09 12.36 -19.66
C LYS A 159 14.70 12.98 -20.93
N VAL A 160 15.99 12.74 -21.18
CA VAL A 160 16.64 13.14 -22.45
C VAL A 160 16.14 12.29 -23.62
N GLN A 161 15.99 10.97 -23.44
CA GLN A 161 15.40 10.08 -24.45
C GLN A 161 13.98 10.51 -24.82
N GLU A 162 13.18 10.89 -23.83
CA GLU A 162 11.82 11.42 -24.01
C GLU A 162 11.80 12.68 -24.88
N MET A 163 12.71 13.62 -24.64
CA MET A 163 12.83 14.84 -25.45
C MET A 163 13.21 14.53 -26.89
N VAL A 164 14.19 13.65 -27.11
CA VAL A 164 14.67 13.31 -28.47
C VAL A 164 13.59 12.58 -29.27
N LEU A 165 12.95 11.58 -28.66
CA LEU A 165 11.84 10.86 -29.28
C LEU A 165 10.64 11.78 -29.54
N ALA A 166 10.34 12.73 -28.65
CA ALA A 166 9.26 13.69 -28.87
C ALA A 166 9.56 14.60 -30.06
N ILE A 167 10.82 15.05 -30.22
CA ILE A 167 11.26 15.80 -31.40
C ILE A 167 11.10 14.96 -32.68
N ALA A 168 11.53 13.70 -32.65
CA ALA A 168 11.39 12.80 -33.79
C ALA A 168 9.92 12.54 -34.17
N LEU A 169 9.04 12.43 -33.17
CA LEU A 169 7.61 12.22 -33.37
C LEU A 169 6.94 13.44 -34.04
N GLU A 170 7.25 14.66 -33.59
CA GLU A 170 6.74 15.92 -34.15
C GLU A 170 7.26 16.25 -35.54
N GLN A 171 8.42 15.72 -35.92
CA GLN A 171 8.92 15.83 -37.30
C GLN A 171 8.16 14.92 -38.27
N ARG A 172 7.53 13.85 -37.76
CA ARG A 172 6.90 12.80 -38.56
C ARG A 172 5.38 12.90 -38.60
N TYR A 173 4.75 13.29 -37.50
CA TYR A 173 3.31 13.33 -37.34
C TYR A 173 2.83 14.76 -37.11
N SER A 174 1.65 15.09 -37.65
CA SER A 174 1.02 16.37 -37.36
C SER A 174 0.53 16.43 -35.91
N LYS A 175 0.33 17.65 -35.38
CA LYS A 175 -0.25 17.88 -34.05
C LYS A 175 -1.56 17.11 -33.84
N ASP A 176 -2.43 17.09 -34.83
CA ASP A 176 -3.70 16.36 -34.77
C ASP A 176 -3.49 14.84 -34.69
N GLN A 177 -2.51 14.30 -35.42
CA GLN A 177 -2.17 12.88 -35.34
C GLN A 177 -1.59 12.54 -33.97
N ILE A 178 -0.71 13.38 -33.42
CA ILE A 178 -0.13 13.20 -32.08
C ILE A 178 -1.21 13.24 -31.01
N LEU A 179 -2.08 14.25 -31.04
CA LEU A 179 -3.19 14.37 -30.10
C LEU A 179 -4.14 13.18 -30.22
N GLY A 180 -4.47 12.74 -31.44
CA GLY A 180 -5.28 11.56 -31.67
C GLY A 180 -4.64 10.27 -31.13
N MET A 181 -3.34 10.08 -31.35
CA MET A 181 -2.61 8.92 -30.81
C MET A 181 -2.58 8.92 -29.29
N TYR A 182 -2.37 10.09 -28.68
CA TYR A 182 -2.39 10.27 -27.23
C TYR A 182 -3.77 9.99 -26.63
N MET A 183 -4.82 10.61 -27.16
CA MET A 183 -6.19 10.47 -26.66
C MET A 183 -6.76 9.06 -26.81
N ASN A 184 -6.24 8.25 -27.73
CA ASN A 184 -6.60 6.83 -27.86
C ASN A 184 -5.81 5.91 -26.92
N ARG A 185 -4.78 6.40 -26.20
CA ARG A 185 -3.86 5.57 -25.40
C ARG A 185 -3.71 5.99 -23.95
N VAL A 186 -3.99 7.24 -23.62
CA VAL A 186 -3.84 7.75 -22.26
C VAL A 186 -4.77 7.01 -21.31
N TYR A 187 -4.26 6.66 -20.12
CA TYR A 187 -5.01 5.92 -19.10
C TYR A 187 -5.88 6.86 -18.27
N PHE A 188 -7.16 6.54 -18.15
CA PHE A 188 -8.14 7.32 -17.38
C PHE A 188 -8.47 6.72 -16.01
N GLY A 189 -8.00 5.50 -15.71
CA GLY A 189 -8.42 4.72 -14.53
C GLY A 189 -9.42 3.61 -14.89
N HIS A 190 -9.70 2.69 -13.97
CA HIS A 190 -10.70 1.60 -14.15
C HIS A 190 -10.51 0.76 -15.42
N GLY A 191 -9.27 0.56 -15.85
CA GLY A 191 -8.94 -0.16 -17.10
C GLY A 191 -9.32 0.59 -18.38
N ALA A 192 -9.74 1.85 -18.29
CA ALA A 192 -10.12 2.67 -19.44
C ALA A 192 -8.89 3.35 -20.06
N TYR A 193 -8.43 2.78 -21.17
CA TYR A 193 -7.37 3.33 -22.00
C TYR A 193 -7.95 4.00 -23.23
N GLY A 194 -7.69 5.29 -23.36
CA GLY A 194 -8.24 6.14 -24.40
C GLY A 194 -9.65 6.66 -24.10
N VAL A 195 -10.00 7.78 -24.73
CA VAL A 195 -11.22 8.54 -24.42
C VAL A 195 -12.51 7.79 -24.79
N GLY A 196 -12.47 6.94 -25.82
CA GLY A 196 -13.62 6.12 -26.21
C GLY A 196 -13.99 5.12 -25.13
N ALA A 197 -13.00 4.40 -24.61
CA ALA A 197 -13.17 3.50 -23.48
C ALA A 197 -13.60 4.28 -22.23
N ALA A 198 -12.98 5.41 -21.93
CA ALA A 198 -13.33 6.23 -20.77
C ALA A 198 -14.79 6.75 -20.81
N ALA A 199 -15.27 7.23 -21.96
CA ALA A 199 -16.66 7.67 -22.11
C ALA A 199 -17.67 6.54 -21.81
N ARG A 200 -17.36 5.32 -22.25
CA ARG A 200 -18.17 4.13 -21.98
C ARG A 200 -18.05 3.67 -20.53
N THR A 201 -16.83 3.59 -20.00
CA THR A 201 -16.56 3.14 -18.62
C THR A 201 -17.18 4.06 -17.58
N TYR A 202 -17.10 5.37 -17.75
CA TYR A 202 -17.54 6.31 -16.71
C TYR A 202 -18.98 6.79 -16.91
N PHE A 203 -19.47 6.89 -18.15
CA PHE A 203 -20.79 7.48 -18.44
C PHE A 203 -21.70 6.59 -19.30
N ASN A 204 -21.23 5.42 -19.75
CA ASN A 204 -21.93 4.57 -20.71
C ASN A 204 -22.33 5.31 -22.01
N LYS A 205 -21.52 6.27 -22.45
CA LYS A 205 -21.74 7.09 -23.66
C LYS A 205 -20.64 6.88 -24.69
N ASP A 206 -20.93 7.23 -25.95
CA ASP A 206 -19.87 7.43 -26.94
C ASP A 206 -19.15 8.76 -26.69
N ALA A 207 -17.85 8.81 -27.00
CA ALA A 207 -17.04 10.02 -26.77
C ALA A 207 -17.63 11.28 -27.45
N LYS A 208 -18.24 11.13 -28.63
CA LYS A 208 -18.91 12.22 -29.35
C LYS A 208 -20.10 12.86 -28.59
N ASP A 209 -20.69 12.11 -27.65
CA ASP A 209 -21.90 12.49 -26.93
C ASP A 209 -21.60 13.02 -25.51
N LEU A 210 -20.32 13.22 -25.17
CA LEU A 210 -19.90 13.79 -23.89
C LEU A 210 -20.33 15.26 -23.77
N THR A 211 -20.86 15.64 -22.61
CA THR A 211 -21.09 17.05 -22.26
C THR A 211 -19.76 17.73 -21.92
N PRO A 212 -19.70 19.09 -21.87
CA PRO A 212 -18.50 19.79 -21.42
C PRO A 212 -18.03 19.37 -20.02
N ALA A 213 -18.96 19.15 -19.09
CA ALA A 213 -18.67 18.69 -17.73
C ALA A 213 -18.03 17.29 -17.75
N GLN A 214 -18.64 16.34 -18.47
CA GLN A 214 -18.13 14.97 -18.60
C GLN A 214 -16.75 14.91 -19.28
N ALA A 215 -16.55 15.72 -20.33
CA ALA A 215 -15.26 15.81 -21.00
C ALA A 215 -14.17 16.41 -20.08
N ALA A 216 -14.50 17.47 -19.33
CA ALA A 216 -13.61 18.08 -18.36
C ALA A 216 -13.26 17.13 -17.21
N PHE A 217 -14.25 16.38 -16.72
CA PHE A 217 -14.07 15.38 -15.68
C PHE A 217 -13.08 14.29 -16.12
N LEU A 218 -13.30 13.67 -17.28
CA LEU A 218 -12.37 12.65 -17.81
C LEU A 218 -10.96 13.21 -18.04
N ALA A 219 -10.85 14.40 -18.64
CA ALA A 219 -9.56 15.04 -18.86
C ALA A 219 -8.83 15.33 -17.54
N GLY A 220 -9.57 15.61 -16.46
CA GLY A 220 -9.01 15.78 -15.13
C GLY A 220 -8.33 14.53 -14.57
N LEU A 221 -8.88 13.34 -14.87
CA LEU A 221 -8.38 12.06 -14.36
C LEU A 221 -6.97 11.74 -14.87
N ILE A 222 -6.61 12.18 -16.08
CA ILE A 222 -5.36 11.85 -16.77
C ILE A 222 -4.11 12.10 -15.92
N GLN A 223 -4.07 13.23 -15.22
CA GLN A 223 -2.90 13.64 -14.45
C GLN A 223 -2.53 12.63 -13.35
N ALA A 224 -3.54 12.06 -12.70
CA ALA A 224 -3.36 11.10 -11.61
C ALA A 224 -4.61 10.20 -11.45
N PRO A 225 -4.80 9.18 -12.32
CA PRO A 225 -6.03 8.39 -12.36
C PRO A 225 -6.41 7.73 -11.03
N THR A 226 -5.43 7.31 -10.23
CA THR A 226 -5.65 6.73 -8.90
C THR A 226 -5.96 7.78 -7.83
N ALA A 227 -5.30 8.94 -7.87
CA ALA A 227 -5.53 10.01 -6.90
C ALA A 227 -6.87 10.71 -7.14
N TYR A 228 -7.30 10.77 -8.40
CA TYR A 228 -8.59 11.32 -8.82
C TYR A 228 -9.62 10.24 -9.13
N ASP A 229 -9.41 9.01 -8.68
CA ASP A 229 -10.38 7.94 -8.89
C ASP A 229 -11.72 8.37 -8.26
N PRO A 230 -12.80 8.55 -9.03
CA PRO A 230 -14.03 9.10 -8.50
C PRO A 230 -14.83 8.11 -7.63
N VAL A 231 -14.41 6.84 -7.61
CA VAL A 231 -14.94 5.83 -6.69
C VAL A 231 -14.36 6.09 -5.30
N THR A 232 -13.07 6.46 -5.20
CA THR A 232 -12.39 6.68 -3.92
C THR A 232 -12.20 8.12 -3.47
N HIS A 233 -12.06 9.04 -4.42
CA HIS A 233 -11.67 10.43 -4.23
C HIS A 233 -12.51 11.36 -5.11
N TYR A 234 -13.85 11.22 -5.05
CA TYR A 234 -14.76 12.01 -5.88
C TYR A 234 -14.55 13.53 -5.74
N ASP A 235 -14.35 14.02 -4.51
CA ASP A 235 -14.22 15.45 -4.26
C ASP A 235 -12.93 16.00 -4.93
N ASP A 236 -11.85 15.22 -4.93
CA ASP A 236 -10.61 15.58 -5.64
C ASP A 236 -10.80 15.54 -7.16
N ALA A 237 -11.53 14.53 -7.66
CA ALA A 237 -11.89 14.41 -9.07
C ALA A 237 -12.75 15.61 -9.54
N GLN A 238 -13.70 16.03 -8.73
CA GLN A 238 -14.57 17.18 -9.00
C GLN A 238 -13.79 18.49 -8.97
N GLN A 239 -12.90 18.70 -8.01
CA GLN A 239 -12.02 19.88 -8.03
C GLN A 239 -11.18 19.95 -9.30
N ARG A 240 -10.71 18.79 -9.76
CA ARG A 240 -9.94 18.69 -10.99
C ARG A 240 -10.81 18.96 -12.23
N GLU A 241 -12.04 18.48 -12.28
CA GLU A 241 -13.02 18.83 -13.31
C GLU A 241 -13.20 20.36 -13.42
N LEU A 242 -13.45 21.03 -12.30
CA LEU A 242 -13.64 22.49 -12.26
C LEU A 242 -12.40 23.25 -12.76
N TYR A 243 -11.20 22.77 -12.40
CA TYR A 243 -9.95 23.30 -12.94
C TYR A 243 -9.88 23.19 -14.46
N VAL A 244 -10.29 22.05 -15.02
CA VAL A 244 -10.28 21.81 -16.47
C VAL A 244 -11.31 22.70 -17.18
N LEU A 245 -12.52 22.85 -16.63
CA LEU A 245 -13.54 23.75 -17.18
C LEU A 245 -13.02 25.19 -17.31
N GLN A 246 -12.35 25.71 -16.28
CA GLN A 246 -11.73 27.04 -16.37
C GLN A 246 -10.55 27.09 -17.33
N GLY A 247 -9.80 25.99 -17.45
CA GLY A 247 -8.83 25.82 -18.52
C GLY A 247 -9.48 25.97 -19.91
N MET A 248 -10.63 25.35 -20.14
CA MET A 248 -11.35 25.43 -21.41
C MET A 248 -11.88 26.84 -21.70
N VAL A 249 -12.26 27.61 -20.67
CA VAL A 249 -12.57 29.04 -20.85
C VAL A 249 -11.32 29.82 -21.29
N SER A 250 -10.18 29.59 -20.63
CA SER A 250 -8.93 30.30 -20.91
C SER A 250 -8.41 30.07 -22.34
N THR A 251 -8.68 28.89 -22.93
CA THR A 251 -8.32 28.56 -24.31
C THR A 251 -9.39 28.96 -25.33
N GLY A 252 -10.50 29.56 -24.90
CA GLY A 252 -11.64 29.91 -25.77
C GLY A 252 -12.45 28.70 -26.25
N ALA A 253 -12.28 27.54 -25.62
CA ALA A 253 -13.03 26.32 -25.95
C ALA A 253 -14.47 26.34 -25.42
N LEU A 254 -14.73 27.10 -24.35
CA LEU A 254 -16.04 27.34 -23.75
C LEU A 254 -16.20 28.83 -23.40
N SER A 255 -17.44 29.32 -23.38
CA SER A 255 -17.75 30.60 -22.75
C SER A 255 -17.80 30.43 -21.22
N GLN A 256 -17.60 31.52 -20.45
CA GLN A 256 -17.75 31.44 -18.99
C GLN A 256 -19.15 30.95 -18.59
N ALA A 257 -20.19 31.40 -19.31
CA ALA A 257 -21.57 30.98 -19.04
C ALA A 257 -21.79 29.47 -19.27
N ASP A 258 -21.17 28.89 -20.30
CA ASP A 258 -21.25 27.45 -20.55
C ASP A 258 -20.44 26.65 -19.53
N ALA A 259 -19.29 27.17 -19.08
CA ALA A 259 -18.49 26.54 -18.04
C ALA A 259 -19.21 26.55 -16.67
N ASP A 260 -19.85 27.66 -16.31
CA ASP A 260 -20.64 27.76 -15.06
C ASP A 260 -21.86 26.83 -15.10
N LYS A 261 -22.49 26.68 -16.28
CA LYS A 261 -23.56 25.70 -16.50
C LYS A 261 -23.06 24.27 -16.37
N ALA A 262 -21.92 23.95 -16.99
CA ALA A 262 -21.30 22.62 -16.92
C ALA A 262 -20.89 22.25 -15.48
N ALA A 263 -20.33 23.21 -14.73
CA ALA A 263 -19.98 23.02 -13.32
C ALA A 263 -21.18 22.72 -12.41
N GLY A 264 -22.40 23.03 -12.86
CA GLY A 264 -23.64 22.71 -12.17
C GLY A 264 -24.22 21.32 -12.53
N GLU A 265 -23.64 20.58 -13.47
CA GLU A 265 -24.05 19.21 -13.79
C GLU A 265 -23.69 18.26 -12.63
N ASP A 266 -24.61 17.37 -12.27
CA ASP A 266 -24.38 16.40 -11.18
C ASP A 266 -23.69 15.15 -11.74
N ILE A 267 -22.39 15.31 -12.02
CA ILE A 267 -21.55 14.23 -12.57
C ILE A 267 -21.64 12.97 -11.72
N LYS A 268 -21.71 13.10 -10.39
CA LYS A 268 -21.81 11.97 -9.46
C LYS A 268 -23.00 11.07 -9.75
N LYS A 269 -24.14 11.63 -10.13
CA LYS A 269 -25.34 10.86 -10.49
C LYS A 269 -25.25 10.25 -11.88
N GLU A 270 -24.49 10.86 -12.77
CA GLU A 270 -24.29 10.37 -14.15
C GLU A 270 -23.18 9.32 -14.26
N LEU A 271 -22.36 9.16 -13.21
CA LEU A 271 -21.33 8.12 -13.17
C LEU A 271 -21.97 6.74 -13.24
N HIS A 272 -21.74 6.09 -14.37
CA HIS A 272 -22.05 4.70 -14.63
C HIS A 272 -20.76 3.93 -14.78
N ILE A 273 -19.92 3.96 -13.73
CA ILE A 273 -18.80 3.05 -13.58
C ILE A 273 -19.39 1.65 -13.40
N GLN A 274 -19.89 1.09 -14.50
CA GLN A 274 -20.39 -0.26 -14.51
C GLN A 274 -19.21 -1.16 -14.18
N ALA A 275 -19.46 -2.18 -13.38
CA ALA A 275 -18.67 -3.39 -13.42
C ALA A 275 -18.58 -3.80 -14.88
N SER A 276 -17.42 -3.51 -15.45
CA SER A 276 -17.05 -3.63 -16.85
C SER A 276 -17.64 -4.88 -17.51
N ALA A 277 -17.84 -4.83 -18.83
CA ALA A 277 -17.99 -6.00 -19.70
C ALA A 277 -16.80 -7.00 -19.65
N ARG A 278 -15.99 -6.93 -18.59
CA ARG A 278 -14.81 -7.70 -18.25
C ARG A 278 -15.18 -9.10 -17.84
N GLN A 279 -14.72 -10.03 -18.65
CA GLN A 279 -14.84 -11.46 -18.40
C GLN A 279 -13.58 -11.95 -17.68
N SER A 280 -13.47 -11.64 -16.40
CA SER A 280 -12.37 -12.10 -15.54
C SER A 280 -12.85 -13.14 -14.55
N LYS A 281 -12.08 -14.22 -14.38
CA LYS A 281 -12.31 -15.23 -13.34
C LYS A 281 -11.72 -14.84 -11.97
N ALA A 282 -10.85 -13.84 -11.94
CA ALA A 282 -10.16 -13.35 -10.75
C ALA A 282 -9.77 -11.86 -10.91
N PRO A 283 -10.74 -10.94 -10.98
CA PRO A 283 -10.49 -9.56 -11.43
C PRO A 283 -9.49 -8.80 -10.55
N HIS A 284 -9.61 -8.88 -9.22
CA HIS A 284 -8.64 -8.28 -8.29
C HIS A 284 -7.21 -8.79 -8.49
N PHE A 285 -7.05 -10.09 -8.76
CA PHE A 285 -5.75 -10.68 -9.04
C PHE A 285 -5.17 -10.17 -10.36
N VAL A 286 -6.01 -10.06 -11.40
CA VAL A 286 -5.56 -9.54 -12.69
C VAL A 286 -5.17 -8.08 -12.59
N ASP A 287 -5.90 -7.26 -11.83
CA ASP A 287 -5.51 -5.85 -11.59
C ASP A 287 -4.16 -5.74 -10.89
N TYR A 288 -3.92 -6.62 -9.91
CA TYR A 288 -2.63 -6.73 -9.26
C TYR A 288 -1.52 -7.14 -10.25
N VAL A 289 -1.75 -8.15 -11.08
CA VAL A 289 -0.79 -8.62 -12.09
C VAL A 289 -0.48 -7.53 -13.12
N LEU A 290 -1.49 -6.83 -13.63
CA LEU A 290 -1.30 -5.74 -14.60
C LEU A 290 -0.46 -4.60 -13.99
N SER A 291 -0.71 -4.23 -12.74
CA SER A 291 0.08 -3.23 -12.00
C SER A 291 1.54 -3.67 -11.80
N ASP A 292 1.77 -4.95 -11.48
CA ASP A 292 3.12 -5.51 -11.38
C ASP A 292 3.84 -5.50 -12.75
N LEU A 293 3.15 -5.86 -13.82
CA LEU A 293 3.71 -5.83 -15.18
C LEU A 293 4.03 -4.40 -15.64
N GLU A 294 3.17 -3.42 -15.34
CA GLU A 294 3.45 -2.00 -15.59
C GLU A 294 4.69 -1.53 -14.83
N THR A 295 4.88 -2.01 -13.59
CA THR A 295 6.07 -1.69 -12.79
C THR A 295 7.33 -2.30 -13.39
N MET A 296 7.26 -3.53 -13.91
CA MET A 296 8.39 -4.27 -14.47
C MET A 296 8.79 -3.79 -15.87
N PHE A 297 7.82 -3.64 -16.77
CA PHE A 297 8.05 -3.42 -18.21
C PHE A 297 7.62 -2.02 -18.68
N GLY A 298 6.85 -1.29 -17.88
CA GLY A 298 6.28 0.01 -18.23
C GLY A 298 4.93 -0.10 -18.92
N SER A 299 4.12 0.96 -18.81
CA SER A 299 2.79 1.01 -19.42
C SER A 299 2.82 0.81 -20.94
N ALA A 300 3.92 1.16 -21.61
CA ALA A 300 4.09 0.95 -23.06
C ALA A 300 4.05 -0.52 -23.47
N ALA A 301 4.73 -1.40 -22.73
CA ALA A 301 4.72 -2.83 -23.03
C ALA A 301 3.31 -3.42 -22.84
N ILE A 302 2.62 -2.97 -21.79
CA ILE A 302 1.25 -3.40 -21.48
C ILE A 302 0.27 -2.90 -22.55
N GLN A 303 0.43 -1.66 -23.01
CA GLN A 303 -0.39 -1.08 -24.09
C GLN A 303 -0.13 -1.69 -25.46
N GLN A 304 1.09 -2.14 -25.73
CA GLN A 304 1.40 -2.88 -26.96
C GLN A 304 0.82 -4.30 -26.92
N GLY A 305 0.68 -4.87 -25.72
CA GLY A 305 0.19 -6.23 -25.49
C GLY A 305 0.94 -7.27 -26.31
N GLY A 306 0.26 -8.35 -26.68
CA GLY A 306 0.90 -9.52 -27.27
C GLY A 306 1.78 -10.25 -26.24
N ILE A 307 1.41 -10.17 -24.96
CA ILE A 307 2.16 -10.74 -23.85
C ILE A 307 1.34 -11.88 -23.27
N VAL A 308 1.98 -13.01 -22.98
CA VAL A 308 1.36 -14.11 -22.24
C VAL A 308 1.96 -14.16 -20.85
N VAL A 309 1.11 -14.07 -19.84
CA VAL A 309 1.50 -13.98 -18.43
C VAL A 309 1.10 -15.29 -17.75
N HIS A 310 2.08 -16.10 -17.40
CA HIS A 310 1.89 -17.31 -16.61
C HIS A 310 1.94 -16.95 -15.14
N THR A 311 0.80 -17.07 -14.46
CA THR A 311 0.67 -16.68 -13.05
C THR A 311 0.76 -17.88 -12.12
N THR A 312 0.76 -17.60 -10.82
CA THR A 312 0.77 -18.62 -9.76
C THR A 312 -0.62 -19.06 -9.32
N LEU A 313 -1.66 -18.32 -9.72
CA LEU A 313 -3.04 -18.53 -9.29
C LEU A 313 -3.52 -19.92 -9.66
N ASP A 314 -4.24 -20.59 -8.77
CA ASP A 314 -4.95 -21.82 -9.07
C ASP A 314 -6.45 -21.53 -9.18
N LEU A 315 -7.04 -21.67 -10.36
CA LEU A 315 -8.46 -21.35 -10.56
C LEU A 315 -9.41 -22.20 -9.70
N GLY A 316 -9.04 -23.42 -9.31
CA GLY A 316 -9.82 -24.26 -8.42
C GLY A 316 -9.82 -23.72 -6.99
N VAL A 317 -8.64 -23.35 -6.47
CA VAL A 317 -8.50 -22.71 -5.15
C VAL A 317 -9.15 -21.33 -5.15
N GLN A 318 -8.99 -20.55 -6.22
CA GLN A 318 -9.65 -19.25 -6.40
C GLN A 318 -11.17 -19.36 -6.37
N GLN A 319 -11.77 -20.32 -7.09
CA GLN A 319 -13.22 -20.49 -7.10
C GLN A 319 -13.76 -20.87 -5.71
N ASN A 320 -13.02 -21.71 -4.96
CA ASN A 320 -13.33 -22.00 -3.57
C ASN A 320 -13.27 -20.74 -2.70
N ALA A 321 -12.21 -19.92 -2.83
CA ALA A 321 -12.06 -18.66 -2.11
C ALA A 321 -13.22 -17.69 -2.37
N GLN A 322 -13.55 -17.43 -3.64
CA GLN A 322 -14.67 -16.55 -4.03
C GLN A 322 -15.99 -17.05 -3.47
N SER A 323 -16.23 -18.36 -3.53
CA SER A 323 -17.45 -18.96 -2.98
C SER A 323 -17.51 -18.87 -1.45
N ALA A 324 -16.39 -19.06 -0.77
CA ALA A 324 -16.30 -18.96 0.69
C ALA A 324 -16.55 -17.51 1.16
N VAL A 325 -15.94 -16.53 0.51
CA VAL A 325 -16.13 -15.10 0.79
C VAL A 325 -17.59 -14.70 0.54
N ALA A 326 -18.13 -14.95 -0.66
CA ALA A 326 -19.47 -14.53 -1.01
C ALA A 326 -20.55 -15.16 -0.10
N ASN A 327 -20.41 -16.44 0.26
CA ASN A 327 -21.35 -17.09 1.16
C ASN A 327 -21.16 -16.66 2.63
N GLY A 328 -19.92 -16.50 3.08
CA GLY A 328 -19.68 -16.10 4.46
C GLY A 328 -20.05 -14.65 4.75
N VAL A 329 -19.97 -13.74 3.78
CA VAL A 329 -20.54 -12.39 3.92
C VAL A 329 -22.06 -12.46 4.06
N ARG A 330 -22.75 -13.34 3.33
CA ARG A 330 -24.20 -13.57 3.52
C ARG A 330 -24.50 -14.13 4.92
N ASP A 331 -23.70 -15.08 5.39
CA ASP A 331 -23.84 -15.67 6.72
C ASP A 331 -23.64 -14.63 7.84
N LEU A 332 -22.86 -13.57 7.59
CA LEU A 332 -22.53 -12.50 8.53
C LEU A 332 -23.30 -11.19 8.31
N ALA A 333 -24.28 -11.17 7.41
CA ALA A 333 -25.03 -9.95 7.07
C ALA A 333 -25.73 -9.32 8.28
N ASP A 334 -26.30 -10.15 9.18
CA ASP A 334 -26.94 -9.69 10.42
C ASP A 334 -25.94 -9.07 11.43
N MET A 335 -24.64 -9.27 11.20
CA MET A 335 -23.56 -8.64 11.95
C MET A 335 -23.02 -7.38 11.26
N ASN A 336 -23.80 -6.82 10.34
CA ASN A 336 -23.50 -5.63 9.54
C ASN A 336 -22.23 -5.78 8.69
N VAL A 337 -21.86 -6.99 8.29
CA VAL A 337 -20.75 -7.26 7.36
C VAL A 337 -21.27 -7.14 5.93
N ASN A 338 -20.71 -6.23 5.13
CA ASN A 338 -21.04 -6.11 3.71
C ASN A 338 -19.94 -6.61 2.76
N ASN A 339 -18.72 -6.80 3.27
CA ASN A 339 -17.57 -7.17 2.45
C ASN A 339 -16.56 -8.06 3.20
N SER A 340 -15.72 -8.74 2.42
CA SER A 340 -14.64 -9.60 2.91
C SER A 340 -13.57 -9.79 1.83
N ALA A 341 -12.35 -10.07 2.26
CA ALA A 341 -11.22 -10.41 1.41
C ALA A 341 -10.52 -11.68 1.91
N LEU A 342 -9.91 -12.41 0.98
CA LEU A 342 -9.17 -13.65 1.24
C LEU A 342 -7.94 -13.70 0.35
N LEU A 343 -6.79 -13.95 0.96
CA LEU A 343 -5.53 -14.23 0.27
C LEU A 343 -4.98 -15.57 0.75
N ALA A 344 -4.55 -16.42 -0.19
CA ALA A 344 -3.92 -17.70 0.12
C ALA A 344 -2.67 -17.93 -0.75
N ALA A 345 -1.62 -18.48 -0.16
CA ALA A 345 -0.35 -18.76 -0.84
C ALA A 345 0.25 -20.09 -0.39
N ASP A 346 1.06 -20.71 -1.25
CA ASP A 346 1.92 -21.83 -0.87
C ASP A 346 3.13 -21.27 -0.12
N PRO A 347 3.33 -21.65 1.15
CA PRO A 347 4.37 -21.04 1.97
C PRO A 347 5.78 -21.42 1.53
N ARG A 348 5.97 -22.54 0.82
CA ARG A 348 7.30 -23.08 0.47
C ARG A 348 7.97 -22.32 -0.68
N ASN A 349 7.16 -21.72 -1.55
CA ASN A 349 7.65 -21.03 -2.75
C ASN A 349 7.05 -19.63 -2.94
N GLY A 350 6.17 -19.19 -2.03
CA GLY A 350 5.53 -17.88 -2.08
C GLY A 350 4.46 -17.75 -3.17
N GLU A 351 4.13 -18.81 -3.91
CA GLU A 351 3.16 -18.75 -5.01
C GLU A 351 1.76 -18.42 -4.47
N ILE A 352 1.18 -17.30 -4.92
CA ILE A 352 -0.19 -16.90 -4.58
C ILE A 352 -1.16 -17.84 -5.29
N LEU A 353 -1.96 -18.57 -4.52
CA LEU A 353 -2.91 -19.58 -5.01
C LEU A 353 -4.32 -19.03 -5.19
N ALA A 354 -4.73 -18.07 -4.36
CA ALA A 354 -6.03 -17.39 -4.47
C ALA A 354 -5.96 -15.96 -3.94
N TRP A 355 -6.68 -15.05 -4.59
CA TRP A 355 -6.76 -13.62 -4.26
C TRP A 355 -8.18 -13.10 -4.50
N VAL A 356 -8.85 -12.70 -3.43
CA VAL A 356 -10.20 -12.14 -3.45
C VAL A 356 -10.18 -10.83 -2.67
N GLY A 357 -10.27 -9.70 -3.37
CA GLY A 357 -10.25 -8.36 -2.78
C GLY A 357 -11.58 -7.87 -2.23
N SER A 358 -12.69 -8.49 -2.62
CA SER A 358 -14.03 -8.16 -2.17
C SER A 358 -15.02 -9.32 -2.39
N ALA A 359 -16.19 -9.24 -1.76
CA ALA A 359 -17.25 -10.23 -1.82
C ALA A 359 -17.96 -10.29 -3.18
N ASP A 360 -18.00 -9.17 -3.88
CA ASP A 360 -18.52 -9.07 -5.23
C ASP A 360 -17.83 -7.91 -5.94
N TYR A 361 -16.91 -8.23 -6.86
CA TYR A 361 -16.16 -7.24 -7.64
C TYR A 361 -17.10 -6.29 -8.41
N ALA A 362 -18.27 -6.78 -8.83
CA ALA A 362 -19.21 -6.02 -9.64
C ALA A 362 -20.16 -5.13 -8.84
N ASN A 363 -20.12 -5.19 -7.51
CA ASN A 363 -21.05 -4.48 -6.66
C ASN A 363 -20.51 -3.13 -6.18
N ASN A 364 -20.90 -2.06 -6.87
CA ASN A 364 -20.50 -0.70 -6.52
C ASN A 364 -21.00 -0.25 -5.13
N SER A 365 -22.10 -0.79 -4.62
CA SER A 365 -22.65 -0.36 -3.32
C SER A 365 -21.72 -0.71 -2.14
N ILE A 366 -20.88 -1.72 -2.32
CA ILE A 366 -19.85 -2.11 -1.36
C ILE A 366 -18.45 -1.66 -1.81
N GLY A 367 -18.30 -0.91 -2.91
CA GLY A 367 -17.00 -0.62 -3.50
C GLY A 367 -16.28 -1.89 -3.96
N GLY A 368 -16.97 -2.79 -4.67
CA GLY A 368 -16.46 -4.11 -5.05
C GLY A 368 -15.11 -4.14 -5.74
N GLN A 369 -14.72 -3.09 -6.45
CA GLN A 369 -13.44 -2.98 -7.15
C GLN A 369 -12.29 -2.55 -6.24
N PHE A 370 -12.60 -2.08 -5.02
CA PHE A 370 -11.60 -1.75 -4.02
C PHE A 370 -10.97 -3.04 -3.48
N ASP A 371 -9.69 -3.25 -3.79
CA ASP A 371 -8.96 -4.43 -3.35
C ASP A 371 -8.52 -4.30 -1.89
N VAL A 372 -9.31 -4.90 -0.98
CA VAL A 372 -9.00 -4.87 0.46
C VAL A 372 -7.73 -5.66 0.78
N VAL A 373 -7.27 -6.59 -0.07
CA VAL A 373 -6.01 -7.32 0.16
C VAL A 373 -4.82 -6.36 0.27
N ARG A 374 -4.88 -5.25 -0.47
CA ARG A 374 -3.84 -4.20 -0.55
C ARG A 374 -4.13 -3.01 0.36
N SER A 375 -5.28 -2.98 1.02
CA SER A 375 -5.69 -1.88 1.89
C SER A 375 -5.08 -2.03 3.28
N LYS A 376 -4.54 -0.93 3.82
CA LYS A 376 -4.05 -0.87 5.20
C LYS A 376 -5.22 -0.85 6.16
N ARG A 377 -5.17 -1.72 7.16
CA ARG A 377 -6.20 -1.91 8.19
C ARG A 377 -5.58 -2.38 9.49
N GLN A 378 -6.26 -2.17 10.60
CA GLN A 378 -5.80 -2.67 11.90
C GLN A 378 -5.99 -4.19 11.98
N PRO A 379 -4.91 -4.99 12.12
CA PRO A 379 -5.01 -6.44 12.22
C PRO A 379 -5.58 -6.90 13.58
N GLY A 380 -5.57 -6.02 14.59
CA GLY A 380 -5.96 -6.37 15.95
C GLY A 380 -5.09 -7.51 16.52
N SER A 381 -5.72 -8.40 17.30
CA SER A 381 -5.02 -9.50 17.98
C SER A 381 -4.30 -10.52 17.08
N SER A 382 -4.48 -10.50 15.75
CA SER A 382 -3.68 -11.34 14.85
C SER A 382 -2.23 -10.85 14.73
N PHE A 383 -1.89 -9.69 15.29
CA PHE A 383 -0.51 -9.21 15.42
C PHE A 383 0.27 -9.86 16.58
N LYS A 384 -0.43 -10.42 17.59
CA LYS A 384 0.20 -10.98 18.80
C LYS A 384 1.28 -12.04 18.53
N PRO A 385 1.18 -12.92 17.53
CA PRO A 385 2.25 -13.88 17.24
C PRO A 385 3.62 -13.23 17.03
N TYR A 386 3.72 -12.03 16.42
CA TYR A 386 5.00 -11.32 16.31
C TYR A 386 5.56 -10.89 17.67
N VAL A 387 4.68 -10.48 18.59
CA VAL A 387 5.04 -10.05 19.95
C VAL A 387 5.59 -11.22 20.77
N TYR A 388 4.84 -12.33 20.78
CA TYR A 388 5.23 -13.52 21.53
C TYR A 388 6.46 -14.18 20.90
N GLU A 389 6.55 -14.23 19.57
CA GLU A 389 7.72 -14.79 18.89
C GLU A 389 8.99 -14.04 19.28
N ALA A 390 9.00 -12.70 19.20
CA ALA A 390 10.14 -11.88 19.58
C ALA A 390 10.60 -12.19 21.02
N ALA A 391 9.67 -12.26 21.96
CA ALA A 391 9.97 -12.58 23.36
C ALA A 391 10.47 -14.02 23.59
N LEU A 392 9.97 -15.00 22.82
CA LEU A 392 10.40 -16.39 22.91
C LEU A 392 11.82 -16.58 22.40
N ARG A 393 12.14 -16.03 21.22
CA ARG A 393 13.49 -16.15 20.62
C ARG A 393 14.57 -15.46 21.42
N ASP A 394 14.24 -14.35 22.09
CA ASP A 394 15.17 -13.61 22.95
C ASP A 394 15.15 -14.11 24.41
N HIS A 395 14.50 -15.27 24.65
CA HIS A 395 14.43 -15.98 25.92
C HIS A 395 13.82 -15.17 27.08
N LYS A 396 12.97 -14.18 26.77
CA LYS A 396 12.24 -13.40 27.79
C LYS A 396 11.12 -14.20 28.43
N ILE A 397 10.50 -15.07 27.65
CA ILE A 397 9.41 -15.95 28.09
C ILE A 397 9.62 -17.37 27.58
N THR A 398 8.92 -18.30 28.21
CA THR A 398 8.58 -19.60 27.64
C THR A 398 7.05 -19.70 27.59
N TRP A 399 6.51 -20.71 26.91
CA TRP A 399 5.07 -20.96 26.95
C TRP A 399 4.51 -21.25 28.35
N ALA A 400 5.38 -21.70 29.27
CA ALA A 400 5.06 -21.95 30.68
C ALA A 400 5.10 -20.69 31.55
N THR A 401 5.64 -19.57 31.05
CA THR A 401 5.74 -18.31 31.81
C THR A 401 4.35 -17.88 32.26
N ILE A 402 4.21 -17.56 33.55
CA ILE A 402 2.96 -17.03 34.11
C ILE A 402 2.92 -15.53 33.82
N LEU A 403 1.83 -15.11 33.17
CA LEU A 403 1.50 -13.74 32.83
C LEU A 403 0.26 -13.30 33.60
N HIS A 404 0.10 -12.00 33.77
CA HIS A 404 -0.85 -11.41 34.69
C HIS A 404 -2.04 -10.80 33.94
N ASP A 405 -3.15 -11.53 33.85
CA ASP A 405 -4.37 -11.08 33.18
C ASP A 405 -5.32 -10.37 34.16
N HIS A 406 -4.86 -9.23 34.69
CA HIS A 406 -5.64 -8.32 35.53
C HIS A 406 -5.43 -6.86 35.08
N LEU A 407 -6.40 -5.99 35.34
CA LEU A 407 -6.32 -4.58 34.93
C LEU A 407 -5.00 -3.95 35.42
N THR A 408 -4.15 -3.59 34.47
CA THR A 408 -2.77 -3.15 34.72
C THR A 408 -2.51 -1.79 34.06
N ASP A 409 -1.73 -0.96 34.75
CA ASP A 409 -1.27 0.34 34.26
C ASP A 409 0.16 0.21 33.71
N PHE A 410 0.29 0.17 32.39
CA PHE A 410 1.58 0.11 31.71
C PHE A 410 2.10 1.53 31.46
N ASN A 411 2.45 2.24 32.53
CA ASN A 411 2.97 3.61 32.50
C ASN A 411 2.05 4.62 31.79
N GLY A 412 0.76 4.60 32.12
CA GLY A 412 -0.28 5.46 31.56
C GLY A 412 -1.14 4.80 30.48
N TYR A 413 -0.75 3.62 30.00
CA TYR A 413 -1.55 2.81 29.08
C TYR A 413 -2.29 1.69 29.83
N LYS A 414 -3.62 1.72 29.78
CA LYS A 414 -4.51 0.76 30.48
C LYS A 414 -5.34 -0.03 29.47
N PRO A 415 -4.77 -1.08 28.84
CA PRO A 415 -5.52 -1.92 27.92
C PRO A 415 -6.62 -2.68 28.68
N ARG A 416 -7.64 -3.09 27.94
CA ARG A 416 -8.70 -3.98 28.43
C ARG A 416 -8.81 -5.19 27.52
N ASP A 417 -9.23 -6.31 28.09
CA ASP A 417 -9.63 -7.47 27.31
C ASP A 417 -11.00 -7.27 26.69
N PHE A 418 -11.29 -8.05 25.65
CA PHE A 418 -12.52 -7.96 24.87
C PHE A 418 -13.78 -8.20 25.71
N ASP A 419 -13.68 -8.99 26.78
CA ASP A 419 -14.76 -9.30 27.72
C ASP A 419 -14.85 -8.33 28.90
N ASN A 420 -13.94 -7.33 28.96
CA ASN A 420 -13.74 -6.42 30.10
C ASN A 420 -13.41 -7.12 31.43
N GLY A 421 -13.11 -8.42 31.41
CA GLY A 421 -12.69 -9.20 32.56
C GLY A 421 -11.18 -9.44 32.58
N GLY A 422 -10.75 -10.32 33.46
CA GLY A 422 -9.40 -10.88 33.50
C GLY A 422 -9.45 -12.34 33.91
N MET A 423 -8.53 -13.15 33.41
CA MET A 423 -8.39 -14.57 33.74
C MET A 423 -7.45 -14.81 34.94
N GLY A 424 -6.90 -13.75 35.54
CA GLY A 424 -5.92 -13.85 36.60
C GLY A 424 -4.55 -14.32 36.07
N ASP A 425 -3.81 -15.06 36.88
CA ASP A 425 -2.48 -15.53 36.51
C ASP A 425 -2.59 -16.77 35.61
N ILE A 426 -2.16 -16.62 34.35
CA ILE A 426 -2.28 -17.65 33.32
C ILE A 426 -0.96 -17.88 32.60
N LYS A 427 -0.78 -19.07 32.02
CA LYS A 427 0.40 -19.33 31.18
C LYS A 427 0.38 -18.47 29.92
N ALA A 428 1.55 -18.14 29.39
CA ALA A 428 1.72 -17.51 28.08
C ALA A 428 1.03 -18.30 26.96
N SER A 429 1.09 -19.64 27.02
CA SER A 429 0.36 -20.51 26.07
C SER A 429 -1.16 -20.34 26.15
N THR A 430 -1.71 -20.21 27.36
CA THR A 430 -3.14 -19.92 27.56
C THR A 430 -3.48 -18.51 27.07
N ALA A 431 -2.64 -17.52 27.38
CA ALA A 431 -2.87 -16.13 27.03
C ALA A 431 -2.98 -15.91 25.52
N ILE A 432 -2.08 -16.50 24.72
CA ILE A 432 -2.13 -16.39 23.25
C ILE A 432 -3.33 -17.14 22.66
N LEU A 433 -3.70 -18.31 23.21
CA LEU A 433 -4.83 -19.12 22.76
C LEU A 433 -6.18 -18.46 23.02
N TYR A 434 -6.36 -17.84 24.19
CA TYR A 434 -7.56 -17.06 24.52
C TYR A 434 -7.46 -15.60 24.08
N SER A 435 -6.39 -15.24 23.36
CA SER A 435 -6.18 -13.91 22.78
C SER A 435 -6.30 -12.78 23.80
N ARG A 436 -5.76 -12.94 25.02
CA ARG A 436 -5.80 -11.91 26.07
C ARG A 436 -4.91 -10.72 25.71
N ASN A 437 -5.42 -9.50 25.87
CA ASN A 437 -4.77 -8.24 25.52
C ASN A 437 -3.75 -7.83 26.58
N ILE A 438 -4.11 -7.92 27.87
CA ILE A 438 -3.24 -7.47 28.96
C ILE A 438 -1.91 -8.26 28.97
N PRO A 439 -1.91 -9.60 28.98
CA PRO A 439 -0.70 -10.42 28.83
C PRO A 439 0.11 -10.12 27.57
N ALA A 440 -0.54 -9.83 26.44
CA ALA A 440 0.19 -9.51 25.21
C ALA A 440 0.95 -8.18 25.32
N VAL A 441 0.36 -7.18 26.00
CA VAL A 441 1.01 -5.90 26.30
C VAL A 441 2.13 -6.10 27.31
N GLU A 442 1.93 -6.94 28.33
CA GLU A 442 2.98 -7.33 29.28
C GLU A 442 4.19 -7.94 28.56
N VAL A 443 3.97 -8.91 27.66
CA VAL A 443 5.03 -9.52 26.85
C VAL A 443 5.72 -8.49 25.94
N GLY A 444 4.94 -7.62 25.28
CA GLY A 444 5.49 -6.53 24.46
C GLY A 444 6.36 -5.55 25.26
N GLN A 445 6.03 -5.32 26.53
CA GLN A 445 6.85 -4.51 27.43
C GLN A 445 8.12 -5.23 27.88
N MET A 446 8.04 -6.52 28.20
CA MET A 446 9.20 -7.35 28.58
C MET A 446 10.23 -7.46 27.45
N GLU A 447 9.75 -7.60 26.21
CA GLU A 447 10.58 -7.70 25.02
C GLU A 447 11.12 -6.35 24.56
N GLY A 448 10.27 -5.33 24.56
CA GLY A 448 10.54 -4.05 23.93
C GLY A 448 9.96 -3.98 22.52
N MET A 449 9.06 -3.03 22.30
CA MET A 449 8.29 -2.96 21.05
C MET A 449 9.13 -2.68 19.79
N GLN A 450 10.34 -2.14 19.92
CA GLN A 450 11.23 -1.99 18.77
C GLN A 450 11.66 -3.35 18.21
N ASN A 451 12.00 -4.31 19.07
CA ASN A 451 12.39 -5.65 18.64
C ASN A 451 11.23 -6.39 17.95
N VAL A 452 10.00 -6.20 18.45
CA VAL A 452 8.78 -6.72 17.82
C VAL A 452 8.58 -6.14 16.42
N VAL A 453 8.77 -4.83 16.27
CA VAL A 453 8.67 -4.13 14.98
C VAL A 453 9.75 -4.62 14.01
N ASP A 454 11.00 -4.75 14.49
CA ASP A 454 12.13 -5.22 13.68
C ASP A 454 11.91 -6.66 13.20
N LEU A 455 11.37 -7.54 14.07
CA LEU A 455 11.00 -8.90 13.68
C LEU A 455 9.87 -8.90 12.64
N ALA A 456 8.80 -8.14 12.85
CA ALA A 456 7.69 -8.06 11.90
C ALA A 456 8.17 -7.57 10.51
N HIS A 457 9.09 -6.60 10.47
CA HIS A 457 9.73 -6.16 9.23
C HIS A 457 10.61 -7.24 8.61
N ALA A 458 11.41 -7.97 9.40
CA ALA A 458 12.19 -9.09 8.91
C ALA A 458 11.32 -10.20 8.32
N MET A 459 10.12 -10.42 8.84
CA MET A 459 9.13 -11.38 8.32
C MET A 459 8.34 -10.86 7.11
N GLY A 460 8.52 -9.60 6.71
CA GLY A 460 8.00 -9.06 5.44
C GLY A 460 6.88 -8.03 5.56
N ILE A 461 6.54 -7.55 6.76
CA ILE A 461 5.67 -6.37 6.91
C ILE A 461 6.43 -5.12 6.41
N LYS A 462 5.88 -4.37 5.46
CA LYS A 462 6.50 -3.13 4.94
C LYS A 462 5.81 -1.86 5.45
N SER A 463 4.55 -1.97 5.87
CA SER A 463 3.79 -0.91 6.52
C SER A 463 4.52 -0.34 7.74
N GLN A 464 4.40 0.97 7.95
CA GLN A 464 5.04 1.63 9.10
C GLN A 464 4.38 1.19 10.39
N LEU A 465 5.14 0.50 11.24
CA LEU A 465 4.70 0.08 12.56
C LEU A 465 5.21 1.07 13.62
N GLN A 466 4.32 1.52 14.50
CA GLN A 466 4.71 2.36 15.63
C GLN A 466 5.18 1.45 16.77
N PRO A 467 6.34 1.69 17.41
CA PRO A 467 6.85 0.86 18.51
C PRO A 467 6.15 1.19 19.85
N TYR A 468 4.82 1.33 19.83
CA TYR A 468 3.99 1.57 21.00
C TYR A 468 3.40 0.26 21.52
N LEU A 469 3.10 0.20 22.82
CA LEU A 469 2.47 -0.98 23.44
C LEU A 469 1.11 -1.32 22.82
N SER A 470 0.37 -0.34 22.30
CA SER A 470 -0.88 -0.59 21.58
C SER A 470 -0.68 -1.39 20.29
N THR A 471 0.51 -1.32 19.66
CA THR A 471 0.83 -2.16 18.51
C THR A 471 0.93 -3.63 18.89
N ALA A 472 1.26 -3.98 20.14
CA ALA A 472 1.25 -5.37 20.61
C ALA A 472 -0.13 -6.06 20.45
N ILE A 473 -1.20 -5.26 20.40
CA ILE A 473 -2.57 -5.72 20.16
C ILE A 473 -3.14 -5.27 18.80
N GLY A 474 -2.26 -4.85 17.88
CA GLY A 474 -2.61 -4.58 16.47
C GLY A 474 -3.15 -3.18 16.16
N ALA A 475 -2.73 -2.15 16.91
CA ALA A 475 -3.12 -0.76 16.64
C ALA A 475 -2.40 -0.12 15.43
N SER A 476 -1.31 -0.72 14.92
CA SER A 476 -0.65 -0.27 13.69
C SER A 476 -1.24 -1.00 12.48
N ASP A 477 -1.56 -0.24 11.43
CA ASP A 477 -2.17 -0.80 10.23
C ASP A 477 -1.20 -1.63 9.39
N VAL A 478 -1.67 -2.74 8.85
CA VAL A 478 -0.98 -3.57 7.86
C VAL A 478 -1.94 -3.91 6.71
N THR A 479 -1.41 -4.36 5.58
CA THR A 479 -2.24 -4.97 4.53
C THR A 479 -2.43 -6.46 4.77
N LEU A 480 -3.51 -7.05 4.25
CA LEU A 480 -3.71 -8.50 4.29
C LEU A 480 -2.57 -9.23 3.56
N TYR A 481 -2.09 -8.67 2.45
CA TYR A 481 -0.93 -9.15 1.73
C TYR A 481 0.31 -9.30 2.62
N GLU A 482 0.69 -8.22 3.32
CA GLU A 482 1.83 -8.23 4.23
C GLU A 482 1.60 -9.20 5.40
N HIS A 483 0.37 -9.28 5.90
CA HIS A 483 0.07 -10.15 7.02
C HIS A 483 0.17 -11.65 6.63
N VAL A 484 -0.26 -12.02 5.42
CA VAL A 484 -0.03 -13.36 4.86
C VAL A 484 1.47 -13.60 4.63
N GLN A 485 2.22 -12.60 4.15
CA GLN A 485 3.68 -12.70 4.01
C GLN A 485 4.39 -12.98 5.35
N GLY A 486 3.99 -12.30 6.43
CA GLY A 486 4.55 -12.56 7.75
C GLY A 486 4.22 -13.97 8.24
N TYR A 487 2.97 -14.40 8.11
CA TYR A 487 2.56 -15.75 8.50
C TYR A 487 3.15 -16.85 7.60
N GLN A 488 3.51 -16.54 6.36
CA GLN A 488 4.27 -17.45 5.49
C GLN A 488 5.59 -17.84 6.15
N THR A 489 6.27 -16.91 6.83
CA THR A 489 7.54 -17.21 7.51
C THR A 489 7.34 -18.24 8.61
N PHE A 490 6.25 -18.18 9.37
CA PHE A 490 5.91 -19.25 10.33
C PHE A 490 5.59 -20.56 9.60
N ALA A 491 4.84 -20.48 8.51
CA ALA A 491 4.37 -21.63 7.76
C ALA A 491 5.51 -22.42 7.06
N ASP A 492 6.57 -21.72 6.66
CA ASP A 492 7.78 -22.31 6.08
C ASP A 492 8.91 -22.45 7.12
N GLN A 493 8.52 -22.68 8.39
CA GLN A 493 9.42 -23.01 9.50
C GLN A 493 10.57 -22.00 9.70
N GLY A 494 10.30 -20.71 9.55
CA GLY A 494 11.23 -19.61 9.75
C GLY A 494 11.92 -19.09 8.49
N GLN A 495 11.65 -19.71 7.33
CA GLN A 495 12.13 -19.24 6.04
C GLN A 495 11.12 -18.25 5.41
N ARG A 496 11.58 -17.04 5.11
CA ARG A 496 10.77 -16.07 4.36
C ARG A 496 10.99 -16.27 2.87
N VAL A 497 9.92 -16.61 2.16
CA VAL A 497 9.84 -16.58 0.70
C VAL A 497 8.85 -15.50 0.31
N ASP A 498 9.32 -14.51 -0.46
CA ASP A 498 8.48 -13.38 -0.82
C ASP A 498 7.31 -13.84 -1.72
N LEU A 499 6.09 -13.41 -1.38
CA LEU A 499 4.88 -13.76 -2.12
C LEU A 499 4.96 -13.28 -3.57
N ASN A 500 4.57 -14.15 -4.49
CA ASN A 500 4.70 -13.92 -5.93
C ASN A 500 3.42 -14.29 -6.68
N ALA A 501 3.02 -13.44 -7.62
CA ALA A 501 1.86 -13.66 -8.51
C ALA A 501 2.25 -14.12 -9.92
N ILE A 502 3.46 -13.77 -10.39
CA ILE A 502 3.88 -13.95 -11.79
C ILE A 502 5.02 -14.96 -11.84
N LYS A 503 4.81 -16.08 -12.52
CA LYS A 503 5.84 -17.12 -12.69
C LYS A 503 6.74 -16.82 -13.88
N GLU A 504 6.14 -16.45 -15.00
CA GLU A 504 6.81 -16.25 -16.28
C GLU A 504 6.00 -15.29 -17.16
N VAL A 505 6.70 -14.49 -17.97
CA VAL A 505 6.09 -13.56 -18.93
C VAL A 505 6.75 -13.78 -20.27
N ASP A 506 5.96 -14.16 -21.27
CA ASP A 506 6.40 -14.34 -22.64
C ASP A 506 6.08 -13.10 -23.48
N ASP A 507 7.01 -12.69 -24.32
CA ASP A 507 6.81 -11.61 -25.28
C ASP A 507 5.99 -12.04 -26.52
N SER A 508 5.75 -11.10 -27.42
CA SER A 508 4.97 -11.31 -28.65
C SER A 508 5.62 -12.26 -29.65
N SER A 509 6.89 -12.63 -29.45
CA SER A 509 7.61 -13.64 -30.23
C SER A 509 7.61 -15.02 -29.56
N GLY A 510 7.03 -15.14 -28.37
CA GLY A 510 6.97 -16.37 -27.58
C GLY A 510 8.25 -16.66 -26.79
N HIS A 511 9.11 -15.67 -26.58
CA HIS A 511 10.30 -15.80 -25.75
C HIS A 511 10.04 -15.28 -24.32
N ALA A 512 10.59 -15.97 -23.32
CA ALA A 512 10.47 -15.56 -21.92
C ALA A 512 11.21 -14.22 -21.68
N ALA A 513 10.46 -13.14 -21.48
CA ALA A 513 10.95 -11.82 -21.10
C ALA A 513 11.23 -11.72 -19.59
N PHE A 514 10.54 -12.53 -18.79
CA PHE A 514 10.76 -12.64 -17.36
C PHE A 514 10.48 -14.05 -16.86
N LYS A 515 11.26 -14.48 -15.86
CA LYS A 515 11.02 -15.70 -15.10
C LYS A 515 11.37 -15.49 -13.64
N TYR A 516 10.44 -15.83 -12.75
CA TYR A 516 10.64 -15.70 -11.33
C TYR A 516 11.71 -16.69 -10.82
N GLY A 517 12.74 -16.16 -10.16
CA GLY A 517 13.88 -16.94 -9.69
C GLY A 517 13.71 -17.53 -8.28
N GLY A 518 12.82 -16.97 -7.46
CA GLY A 518 12.65 -17.34 -6.06
C GLY A 518 13.88 -17.02 -5.20
N ASN A 519 13.68 -16.35 -4.07
CA ASN A 519 14.72 -16.20 -3.05
C ASN A 519 14.12 -16.50 -1.68
N SER A 520 14.84 -17.25 -0.86
CA SER A 520 14.47 -17.54 0.52
C SER A 520 15.46 -16.89 1.48
N THR A 521 14.94 -16.30 2.56
CA THR A 521 15.74 -15.69 3.62
C THR A 521 15.39 -16.33 4.96
N THR A 522 16.37 -16.89 5.66
CA THR A 522 16.14 -17.38 7.03
C THR A 522 15.93 -16.20 7.98
N VAL A 523 14.76 -16.14 8.61
CA VAL A 523 14.39 -15.11 9.60
C VAL A 523 14.32 -15.71 11.01
N LEU A 524 13.83 -16.95 11.11
CA LEU A 524 13.77 -17.73 12.34
C LEU A 524 14.42 -19.09 12.09
N THR A 525 14.98 -19.68 13.13
CA THR A 525 15.33 -21.10 13.14
C THR A 525 14.06 -21.95 13.12
N HIS A 526 14.18 -23.20 12.66
CA HIS A 526 13.06 -24.14 12.69
C HIS A 526 12.49 -24.34 14.10
N ALA A 527 13.32 -24.28 15.14
CA ALA A 527 12.88 -24.43 16.53
C ALA A 527 12.04 -23.24 17.00
N GLU A 528 12.48 -22.01 16.73
CA GLU A 528 11.74 -20.78 17.05
C GLU A 528 10.35 -20.79 16.39
N ALA A 529 10.29 -20.95 15.06
CA ALA A 529 9.02 -21.00 14.34
C ALA A 529 8.10 -22.15 14.81
N TYR A 530 8.67 -23.32 15.14
CA TYR A 530 7.91 -24.47 15.62
C TYR A 530 7.23 -24.20 16.96
N LEU A 531 7.83 -23.43 17.88
CA LEU A 531 7.18 -23.12 19.16
C LEU A 531 5.87 -22.36 18.97
N MET A 532 5.85 -21.39 18.05
CA MET A 532 4.62 -20.67 17.69
C MET A 532 3.60 -21.59 17.01
N SER A 533 4.03 -22.39 16.03
CA SER A 533 3.13 -23.31 15.34
C SER A 533 2.54 -24.38 16.28
N ASP A 534 3.33 -24.91 17.22
CA ASP A 534 2.91 -25.96 18.16
C ASP A 534 1.83 -25.47 19.14
N VAL A 535 1.93 -24.22 19.61
CA VAL A 535 0.87 -23.64 20.46
C VAL A 535 -0.36 -23.31 19.62
N LEU A 536 -0.20 -22.64 18.47
CA LEU A 536 -1.32 -22.15 17.65
C LEU A 536 -2.10 -23.26 16.95
N ARG A 537 -1.55 -24.48 16.84
CA ARG A 537 -2.32 -25.65 16.36
C ARG A 537 -3.55 -25.95 17.22
N ASN A 538 -3.51 -25.56 18.50
CA ASN A 538 -4.64 -25.79 19.41
C ASN A 538 -5.73 -24.71 19.28
N TYR A 539 -5.47 -23.62 18.56
CA TYR A 539 -6.38 -22.48 18.45
C TYR A 539 -7.73 -22.87 17.83
N GLN A 540 -7.72 -23.65 16.74
CA GLN A 540 -8.95 -24.10 16.08
C GLN A 540 -9.86 -24.95 16.98
N ASN A 541 -9.29 -25.71 17.91
CA ASN A 541 -10.02 -26.56 18.84
C ASN A 541 -10.50 -25.76 20.06
N THR A 542 -9.68 -24.81 20.52
CA THR A 542 -10.02 -23.89 21.62
C THR A 542 -11.27 -23.09 21.29
N TRP A 543 -11.39 -22.61 20.06
CA TRP A 543 -12.53 -21.80 19.58
C TRP A 543 -13.58 -22.59 18.79
N GLY A 544 -13.41 -23.91 18.66
CA GLY A 544 -14.43 -24.79 18.10
C GLY A 544 -14.76 -24.56 16.63
N PHE A 545 -13.79 -24.18 15.78
CA PHE A 545 -14.07 -23.83 14.38
C PHE A 545 -14.57 -25.01 13.52
N GLY A 546 -14.28 -26.26 13.91
CA GLY A 546 -14.72 -27.45 13.20
C GLY A 546 -14.09 -27.59 11.81
N TRP A 547 -12.81 -27.21 11.69
CA TRP A 547 -12.02 -27.42 10.48
C TRP A 547 -11.64 -28.89 10.35
N ASN A 548 -11.67 -29.42 9.12
CA ASN A 548 -11.43 -30.82 8.84
C ASN A 548 -9.94 -31.18 8.77
N ARG A 549 -9.03 -30.25 9.03
CA ARG A 549 -7.58 -30.46 9.00
C ARG A 549 -6.91 -29.60 10.07
N GLN A 550 -5.68 -29.99 10.42
CA GLN A 550 -4.91 -29.29 11.43
C GLN A 550 -4.29 -28.04 10.81
N MET A 551 -4.55 -26.90 11.43
CA MET A 551 -3.97 -25.60 11.08
C MET A 551 -3.49 -24.92 12.36
N ALA A 552 -2.39 -24.19 12.29
CA ALA A 552 -2.11 -23.12 13.25
C ALA A 552 -2.98 -21.91 12.86
N SER A 553 -3.57 -21.22 13.83
CA SER A 553 -4.38 -20.03 13.53
C SER A 553 -4.42 -18.99 14.63
N LYS A 554 -4.79 -17.76 14.25
CA LYS A 554 -4.98 -16.64 15.17
C LYS A 554 -6.03 -15.67 14.61
N THR A 555 -7.02 -15.33 15.42
CA THR A 555 -8.00 -14.29 15.10
C THR A 555 -7.49 -12.89 15.47
N GLY A 556 -8.01 -11.88 14.79
CA GLY A 556 -7.80 -10.48 15.08
C GLY A 556 -9.13 -9.74 15.04
N THR A 557 -9.37 -8.88 16.03
CA THR A 557 -10.53 -7.99 16.06
C THR A 557 -10.01 -6.62 16.45
N SER A 558 -10.27 -5.61 15.62
CA SER A 558 -9.85 -4.23 15.86
C SER A 558 -10.87 -3.48 16.71
N ASP A 559 -10.47 -2.34 17.28
CA ASP A 559 -11.33 -1.43 18.02
C ASP A 559 -11.07 0.01 17.54
N ASN A 560 -12.14 0.74 17.22
CA ASN A 560 -12.06 2.14 16.80
C ASN A 560 -11.76 3.13 17.96
N GLY A 561 -11.45 2.63 19.16
CA GLY A 561 -11.21 3.42 20.37
C GLY A 561 -12.49 3.90 21.05
N LYS A 562 -13.66 3.50 20.54
CA LYS A 562 -15.00 3.82 21.09
C LYS A 562 -15.83 2.55 21.33
N GLY A 563 -15.21 1.37 21.28
CA GLY A 563 -15.87 0.07 21.49
C GLY A 563 -16.59 -0.46 20.25
N GLY A 564 -16.29 0.07 19.06
CA GLY A 564 -16.79 -0.41 17.79
C GLY A 564 -15.74 -1.21 17.04
N ILE A 565 -16.16 -2.26 16.33
CA ILE A 565 -15.27 -3.14 15.55
C ILE A 565 -15.32 -2.70 14.09
N PRO A 566 -14.29 -2.09 13.51
CA PRO A 566 -14.26 -1.82 12.06
C PRO A 566 -13.83 -3.04 11.24
N ASP A 567 -12.86 -3.80 11.75
CA ASP A 567 -12.18 -4.87 11.01
C ASP A 567 -12.00 -6.13 11.86
N SER A 568 -12.30 -7.29 11.28
CA SER A 568 -12.07 -8.62 11.87
C SER A 568 -11.28 -9.52 10.92
N TRP A 569 -10.37 -10.30 11.48
CA TRP A 569 -9.35 -11.07 10.78
C TRP A 569 -9.28 -12.49 11.30
N ILE A 570 -8.85 -13.41 10.45
CA ILE A 570 -8.27 -14.67 10.89
C ILE A 570 -7.15 -15.10 9.95
N MET A 571 -6.02 -15.44 10.55
CA MET A 571 -4.87 -16.03 9.89
C MET A 571 -4.82 -17.51 10.21
N ALA A 572 -4.56 -18.34 9.20
CA ALA A 572 -4.43 -19.78 9.37
C ALA A 572 -3.35 -20.33 8.43
N TYR A 573 -2.59 -21.33 8.90
CA TYR A 573 -1.55 -21.94 8.08
C TYR A 573 -1.22 -23.37 8.49
N ASN A 574 -0.65 -24.11 7.55
CA ASN A 574 0.06 -25.36 7.72
C ASN A 574 1.22 -25.40 6.68
N PRO A 575 2.01 -26.49 6.58
CA PRO A 575 3.12 -26.55 5.61
C PRO A 575 2.72 -26.40 4.13
N ASP A 576 1.44 -26.58 3.80
CA ASP A 576 0.96 -26.58 2.42
C ASP A 576 0.33 -25.26 1.99
N ILE A 577 -0.17 -24.46 2.95
CA ILE A 577 -0.89 -23.23 2.65
C ILE A 577 -0.85 -22.25 3.83
N VAL A 578 -0.69 -20.97 3.52
CA VAL A 578 -0.96 -19.84 4.42
C VAL A 578 -2.14 -19.05 3.89
N ILE A 579 -3.04 -18.66 4.79
CA ILE A 579 -4.34 -18.07 4.47
C ILE A 579 -4.59 -16.90 5.42
N GLY A 580 -5.04 -15.79 4.86
CA GLY A 580 -5.59 -14.69 5.63
C GLY A 580 -6.98 -14.32 5.11
N VAL A 581 -7.90 -14.07 6.03
CA VAL A 581 -9.26 -13.58 5.72
C VAL A 581 -9.54 -12.34 6.55
N TRP A 582 -10.10 -11.33 5.90
CA TRP A 582 -10.64 -10.12 6.51
C TRP A 582 -12.16 -10.05 6.28
N VAL A 583 -12.90 -9.53 7.24
CA VAL A 583 -14.28 -9.08 7.10
C VAL A 583 -14.45 -7.68 7.66
N GLY A 584 -15.36 -6.93 7.06
CA GLY A 584 -15.69 -5.59 7.51
C GLY A 584 -16.69 -4.94 6.58
N ASN A 585 -16.65 -3.61 6.57
CA ASN A 585 -17.41 -2.81 5.63
C ASN A 585 -16.48 -2.07 4.67
N THR A 586 -16.91 -2.02 3.41
CA THR A 586 -16.36 -1.12 2.40
C THR A 586 -17.47 -0.29 1.77
N ALA A 587 -17.10 0.92 1.39
CA ALA A 587 -17.81 1.82 0.48
C ALA A 587 -16.92 2.03 -0.76
N PRO A 588 -17.43 2.64 -1.85
CA PRO A 588 -16.64 3.01 -3.03
C PRO A 588 -15.23 3.54 -2.71
N ASN A 589 -15.07 4.32 -1.63
CA ASN A 589 -13.80 4.89 -1.22
C ASN A 589 -12.94 4.06 -0.25
N GLY A 590 -13.24 2.78 -0.10
CA GLY A 590 -12.59 1.94 0.90
C GLY A 590 -12.93 2.34 2.34
N GLY A 591 -13.79 3.33 2.57
CA GLY A 591 -14.32 3.65 3.90
C GLY A 591 -15.19 2.50 4.44
N GLY A 592 -15.36 2.39 5.76
CA GLY A 592 -16.10 1.30 6.37
C GLY A 592 -16.94 1.74 7.56
N GLY A 593 -18.09 1.09 7.74
CA GLY A 593 -18.88 1.14 8.97
C GLY A 593 -18.43 0.09 9.99
N LEU A 594 -19.01 0.16 11.19
CA LEU A 594 -18.76 -0.83 12.24
C LEU A 594 -19.49 -2.14 11.96
N ILE A 595 -18.87 -3.25 12.31
CA ILE A 595 -19.46 -4.59 12.33
C ILE A 595 -19.68 -5.04 13.78
N SER A 596 -20.41 -6.13 13.95
CA SER A 596 -20.49 -6.86 15.23
C SER A 596 -19.91 -8.28 15.15
N ALA A 597 -19.29 -8.63 14.03
CA ALA A 597 -18.58 -9.90 13.85
C ALA A 597 -17.15 -9.82 14.39
N TYR A 598 -16.78 -10.79 15.20
CA TYR A 598 -15.41 -11.00 15.70
C TYR A 598 -14.65 -11.95 14.76
N GLY A 599 -13.32 -12.01 14.89
CA GLY A 599 -12.50 -12.94 14.10
C GLY A 599 -12.93 -14.41 14.23
N GLU A 600 -13.52 -14.82 15.35
CA GLU A 600 -14.07 -16.16 15.56
C GLU A 600 -15.24 -16.46 14.61
N ASN A 601 -16.09 -15.46 14.34
CA ASN A 601 -17.18 -15.59 13.38
C ASN A 601 -16.62 -15.85 11.97
N VAL A 602 -15.52 -15.17 11.60
CA VAL A 602 -14.79 -15.41 10.34
C VAL A 602 -14.23 -16.84 10.29
N GLY A 603 -13.71 -17.34 11.41
CA GLY A 603 -13.24 -18.71 11.60
C GLY A 603 -14.32 -19.77 11.37
N LEU A 604 -15.54 -19.50 11.84
CA LEU A 604 -16.71 -20.38 11.76
C LEU A 604 -17.42 -20.36 10.40
N THR A 605 -17.31 -19.26 9.65
CA THR A 605 -17.99 -19.07 8.35
C THR A 605 -17.01 -19.21 7.18
N ILE A 606 -16.37 -18.13 6.77
CA ILE A 606 -15.56 -18.01 5.54
C ILE A 606 -14.37 -18.97 5.60
N MET A 607 -13.58 -18.90 6.68
CA MET A 607 -12.35 -19.68 6.80
C MET A 607 -12.67 -21.19 6.87
N LYS A 608 -13.72 -21.59 7.59
CA LYS A 608 -14.21 -22.98 7.63
C LYS A 608 -14.60 -23.49 6.24
N ARG A 609 -15.39 -22.72 5.48
CA ARG A 609 -15.81 -23.09 4.12
C ARG A 609 -14.61 -23.25 3.20
N PHE A 610 -13.66 -22.33 3.26
CA PHE A 610 -12.46 -22.39 2.43
C PHE A 610 -11.58 -23.60 2.78
N ILE A 611 -11.18 -23.73 4.05
CA ILE A 611 -10.30 -24.82 4.53
C ILE A 611 -10.91 -26.20 4.28
N ASN A 612 -12.21 -26.36 4.55
CA ASN A 612 -12.84 -27.68 4.42
C ASN A 612 -12.91 -28.17 2.97
N ASN A 613 -12.91 -27.26 2.01
CA ASN A 613 -12.92 -27.52 0.57
C ASN A 613 -11.54 -27.48 -0.10
N LEU A 614 -10.45 -27.26 0.66
CA LEU A 614 -9.09 -27.39 0.12
C LEU A 614 -8.80 -28.82 -0.35
N PRO A 615 -7.89 -29.00 -1.33
CA PRO A 615 -7.45 -30.32 -1.78
C PRO A 615 -7.13 -31.26 -0.60
N PRO A 616 -7.53 -32.55 -0.64
CA PRO A 616 -7.28 -33.48 0.46
C PRO A 616 -5.80 -33.69 0.79
N THR A 617 -4.91 -33.38 -0.15
CA THR A 617 -3.45 -33.45 0.00
C THR A 617 -2.88 -32.31 0.85
N MET A 618 -3.55 -31.15 0.96
CA MET A 618 -3.09 -30.01 1.75
C MET A 618 -3.45 -30.19 3.23
N ARG A 619 -2.85 -31.16 3.91
CA ARG A 619 -3.18 -31.55 5.29
C ARG A 619 -1.93 -31.91 6.11
N ASP A 620 -0.75 -31.55 5.63
CA ASP A 620 0.51 -31.87 6.31
C ASP A 620 0.61 -31.13 7.65
N TRP A 621 1.52 -31.62 8.51
CA TRP A 621 1.85 -31.00 9.78
C TRP A 621 3.34 -31.08 10.08
N TYR A 622 3.86 -30.11 10.82
CA TYR A 622 5.28 -30.00 11.13
C TYR A 622 5.78 -31.16 11.99
N PRO A 623 6.86 -31.84 11.60
CA PRO A 623 7.60 -32.68 12.54
C PRO A 623 8.28 -31.80 13.60
N LYS A 624 8.45 -32.33 14.81
CA LYS A 624 9.21 -31.65 15.85
C LYS A 624 10.68 -31.51 15.42
N PRO A 625 11.25 -30.30 15.31
CA PRO A 625 12.63 -30.10 14.91
C PRO A 625 13.60 -30.39 16.07
N ALA A 626 14.90 -30.47 15.74
CA ALA A 626 15.96 -30.42 16.74
C ALA A 626 15.97 -29.05 17.45
N GLY A 627 16.59 -28.97 18.63
CA GLY A 627 16.67 -27.71 19.39
C GLY A 627 15.41 -27.36 20.17
N ILE A 628 14.51 -28.32 20.43
CA ILE A 628 13.34 -28.14 21.30
C ILE A 628 13.43 -29.05 22.53
N THR A 629 13.35 -28.45 23.72
CA THR A 629 13.31 -29.16 25.01
C THR A 629 11.90 -29.17 25.57
N ILE A 630 11.58 -30.12 26.46
CA ILE A 630 10.31 -30.21 27.20
C ILE A 630 10.66 -30.45 28.68
N GLY A 631 9.86 -29.95 29.61
CA GLY A 631 10.06 -30.18 31.04
C GLY A 631 10.78 -29.03 31.76
N CYS A 632 10.23 -27.81 31.68
CA CYS A 632 10.76 -26.67 32.41
C CYS A 632 10.07 -26.51 33.78
N GLY A 633 10.81 -26.70 34.87
CA GLY A 633 10.26 -26.55 36.23
C GLY A 633 9.11 -27.52 36.52
N SER A 634 7.95 -26.99 36.96
CA SER A 634 6.73 -27.77 37.20
C SER A 634 5.92 -28.06 35.93
N ASP A 635 6.31 -27.49 34.78
CA ASP A 635 5.64 -27.73 33.50
C ASP A 635 6.32 -28.84 32.71
N THR A 636 5.64 -29.97 32.57
CA THR A 636 6.14 -31.14 31.85
C THR A 636 5.65 -31.21 30.41
N LYS A 637 4.87 -30.24 29.93
CA LYS A 637 4.16 -30.35 28.63
C LYS A 637 4.58 -29.32 27.61
N ASP A 638 4.80 -28.07 28.00
CA ASP A 638 5.06 -27.00 27.04
C ASP A 638 6.52 -27.05 26.51
N PRO A 639 6.73 -27.01 25.18
CA PRO A 639 8.07 -26.99 24.59
C PRO A 639 8.75 -25.62 24.76
N PHE A 640 10.08 -25.61 24.82
CA PHE A 640 10.88 -24.38 24.97
C PHE A 640 12.27 -24.48 24.28
N LEU A 641 12.89 -23.32 24.02
CA LEU A 641 14.25 -23.21 23.49
C LEU A 641 15.31 -23.52 24.57
N PRO A 642 16.38 -24.27 24.26
CA PRO A 642 17.48 -24.51 25.19
C PRO A 642 18.03 -23.22 25.79
N GLY A 643 18.17 -23.18 27.12
CA GLY A 643 18.66 -22.01 27.85
C GLY A 643 17.60 -20.95 28.18
N ALA A 644 16.37 -21.05 27.66
CA ALA A 644 15.27 -20.17 28.03
C ALA A 644 14.63 -20.54 29.39
N CYS A 645 14.76 -21.80 29.80
CA CYS A 645 14.29 -22.25 31.11
C CYS A 645 15.30 -21.88 32.21
N THR A 646 15.07 -20.77 32.90
CA THR A 646 15.71 -20.52 34.19
C THR A 646 14.84 -21.12 35.28
N ALA A 647 15.37 -22.00 36.13
CA ALA A 647 14.66 -22.44 37.33
C ALA A 647 14.21 -21.20 38.12
N SER A 648 12.91 -21.06 38.41
CA SER A 648 12.43 -19.98 39.26
C SER A 648 13.31 -19.92 40.52
N PRO A 649 13.78 -18.72 40.94
CA PRO A 649 14.41 -18.60 42.23
C PRO A 649 13.42 -19.12 43.27
N THR A 650 13.86 -20.10 44.06
CA THR A 650 13.11 -20.57 45.22
C THR A 650 12.72 -19.35 46.04
N PRO A 651 11.46 -19.20 46.50
CA PRO A 651 11.11 -18.06 47.34
C PRO A 651 12.04 -18.08 48.55
N SER A 652 12.94 -17.10 48.61
CA SER A 652 13.79 -16.90 49.77
C SER A 652 12.87 -16.76 50.98
N SER A 653 13.11 -17.59 51.99
CA SER A 653 12.41 -17.51 53.28
C SER A 653 12.38 -16.07 53.78
N SER A 654 11.19 -15.59 54.14
CA SER A 654 10.95 -14.27 54.71
C SER A 654 11.99 -13.92 55.79
N PRO A 655 12.50 -12.68 55.83
CA PRO A 655 13.27 -12.22 56.98
C PRO A 655 12.38 -12.27 58.22
N GLN A 656 12.84 -12.96 59.27
CA GLN A 656 12.21 -12.94 60.58
C GLN A 656 12.11 -11.50 61.08
N THR A 657 10.91 -11.08 61.45
CA THR A 657 10.62 -9.86 62.19
C THR A 657 11.29 -9.92 63.57
N PRO A 658 12.10 -8.93 63.99
CA PRO A 658 12.47 -8.80 65.39
C PRO A 658 11.32 -8.15 66.18
N SER A 659 11.02 -8.73 67.35
CA SER A 659 10.05 -8.21 68.32
C SER A 659 10.44 -6.81 68.83
N PRO A 660 9.47 -5.91 69.11
CA PRO A 660 9.77 -4.63 69.72
C PRO A 660 9.77 -4.74 71.26
N SER A 661 10.77 -4.13 71.89
CA SER A 661 10.74 -3.80 73.32
C SER A 661 11.03 -2.30 73.51
N SER A 662 10.17 -1.69 74.32
CA SER A 662 10.29 -0.43 75.09
C SER A 662 10.65 0.90 74.39
N SER A 663 9.66 1.80 74.38
CA SER A 663 9.82 3.28 74.50
C SER A 663 10.30 3.66 75.93
N PRO A 664 10.57 4.94 76.32
CA PRO A 664 10.47 6.23 75.60
C PRO A 664 11.64 7.25 75.85
N SER A 665 11.66 8.40 75.13
CA SER A 665 11.74 9.80 75.68
C SER A 665 12.34 10.89 74.77
N THR A 666 11.48 11.88 74.47
CA THR A 666 11.62 13.37 74.54
C THR A 666 12.69 14.22 73.80
N LEU A 667 12.20 15.02 72.82
CA LEU A 667 12.28 16.52 72.60
C LEU A 667 13.64 17.24 72.31
N PRO A 668 13.70 18.49 71.76
CA PRO A 668 12.64 19.40 71.24
C PRO A 668 12.90 20.15 69.89
N SER A 669 11.78 20.56 69.25
CA SER A 669 11.40 21.84 68.61
C SER A 669 12.44 22.90 68.17
N VAL A 670 12.33 23.40 66.91
CA VAL A 670 12.21 24.84 66.54
C VAL A 670 11.48 24.98 65.19
N LEU A 671 10.47 25.85 65.16
CA LEU A 671 9.70 26.39 64.01
C LEU A 671 10.08 27.89 63.85
N PRO A 672 9.86 28.57 62.71
CA PRO A 672 8.55 29.23 62.56
C PRO A 672 7.97 29.28 61.14
N SER A 673 6.63 29.36 61.16
CA SER A 673 5.63 29.55 60.10
C SER A 673 5.69 30.93 59.41
N ILE A 674 4.94 31.08 58.31
CA ILE A 674 3.91 32.12 58.11
C ILE A 674 2.85 31.58 57.13
N VAL A 675 1.58 31.69 57.51
CA VAL A 675 0.34 31.50 56.71
C VAL A 675 -0.28 32.91 56.50
N PRO A 676 -1.28 33.17 55.62
CA PRO A 676 -2.67 32.78 55.92
C PRO A 676 -3.54 32.37 54.71
N SER A 677 -4.47 31.44 54.94
CA SER A 677 -5.68 31.25 54.14
C SER A 677 -6.70 32.37 54.40
N PRO A 678 -7.67 32.56 53.49
CA PRO A 678 -9.05 32.76 53.91
C PRO A 678 -10.08 31.86 53.19
N SER A 679 -11.22 31.76 53.86
CA SER A 679 -12.41 30.88 53.72
C SER A 679 -13.36 31.18 52.52
N PRO A 680 -14.44 30.37 52.32
CA PRO A 680 -15.16 30.18 51.05
C PRO A 680 -16.55 30.85 50.93
N SER A 681 -17.12 30.93 49.70
CA SER A 681 -18.55 30.86 49.29
C SER A 681 -18.73 31.28 47.80
N PRO A 682 -19.91 31.14 47.14
CA PRO A 682 -20.68 29.93 46.83
C PRO A 682 -20.98 29.77 45.30
N ASN A 683 -21.56 28.62 44.92
CA ASN A 683 -22.05 28.26 43.57
C ASN A 683 -22.90 29.33 42.85
N PRO A 684 -22.87 29.36 41.50
CA PRO A 684 -24.01 29.70 40.66
C PRO A 684 -24.72 28.45 40.11
N SER A 685 -26.05 28.47 40.25
CA SER A 685 -27.02 27.53 39.67
C SER A 685 -27.04 27.52 38.13
N PRO A 686 -27.61 26.47 37.50
CA PRO A 686 -27.55 26.25 36.06
C PRO A 686 -28.59 27.07 35.28
N SER A 687 -28.24 27.43 34.05
CA SER A 687 -29.14 28.07 33.08
C SER A 687 -30.24 27.11 32.59
N PRO A 688 -31.45 27.61 32.26
CA PRO A 688 -32.62 26.78 31.98
C PRO A 688 -32.64 26.20 30.56
N GLN A 689 -33.10 24.95 30.45
CA GLN A 689 -33.57 24.33 29.22
C GLN A 689 -34.80 25.09 28.66
N ALA A 690 -34.79 25.37 27.36
CA ALA A 690 -36.00 25.76 26.63
C ALA A 690 -36.68 24.51 26.06
N GLN A 691 -37.96 24.36 26.40
CA GLN A 691 -38.86 23.28 26.00
C GLN A 691 -39.28 23.37 24.53
N ALA A 692 -39.56 22.19 23.97
CA ALA A 692 -40.21 21.99 22.67
C ALA A 692 -41.66 22.48 22.66
N GLN A 693 -42.09 23.10 21.56
CA GLN A 693 -43.49 23.35 21.24
C GLN A 693 -44.13 22.13 20.56
N PRO A 694 -45.41 21.82 20.85
CA PRO A 694 -46.19 20.84 20.11
C PRO A 694 -46.86 21.45 18.86
N THR A 695 -46.94 20.61 17.83
CA THR A 695 -47.69 20.77 16.57
C THR A 695 -49.21 20.93 16.77
N PRO A 696 -49.91 21.62 15.84
CA PRO A 696 -51.33 21.40 15.61
C PRO A 696 -51.60 20.70 14.26
N SER A 697 -52.46 19.67 14.33
CA SER A 697 -53.35 19.06 13.33
C SER A 697 -52.81 18.62 11.97
#